data_AF-A0A8C3KK81-F1
#
_entry.id   AF-A0A8C3KK81-F1
#
_cell.length_a   1.000
_cell.length_b   1.000
_cell.length_c   1.000
_cell.angle_alpha   90.00
_cell.angle_beta   90.00
_cell.angle_gamma   90.00
#
_symmetry.space_group_name_H-M   'P 1'
#
loop_
_entity.id
_entity.type
_entity.pdbx_description
1 polymer ?
#
loop_
_entity_poly.entity_id
_entity_poly.type
_entity_poly.pdbx_seq_one_letter_code
_entity_poly.pdbx_strand_id
1 'polypeptide(L)'
;MDLERAKRKLEGDLKLAQESIMDLENDKQQLDERLKKKDFELNALNARIEDEQAVAAQLQKKLKELQARIEELEEELEAERTGRAKVEKLRSDLSRELEEISERLEEAGGATSVQLELNKKREAEFQKMRRDLEEATLQHEATAAALRKKQADSVAELGEQIDNLQRVKQKLEKEKSELKLELDDVGSNLEQLIKAKANLEKMCRTMEDQMNEHRTKAEEAQRAVNDLTTQRAKLQTENGELSRQLEEKEAFINQLTRGKLTYTQQLEDLKRQLEEEVKAKNALAHALQSARHDCDLLREQYEEETEAKAELQRSLSKANSEVAQWRTKYETDAIQRTEELEEAKKKLAQRLQEAEEAVEAVNAKCSSLEKTKHRLQNEIEDLMADLERSNAAAAALDKKQRNFDKILAEWKQKFEESQTELEASQKEARSLSTELFKLKNAYEEALEHLETFKRENKNLQEEISDLTEQLGAGHKTIHELEKVRKQLDAEKLELQAALEEAEASLEHEEGKILRAQLEFNQVKADYERKLAEKDEEMEQAKRNHLRVVDSLQTSLDAETRSRNEALRLKKKMEGDLNEMELQLGHANRVAAEAQKQVKTLQGYLKGLLHLEDLGRFFWVGFLKGLLHLETLEASRQLRAPWGWSKVGVRQPQSHLLEVFSNLPQNTSLINQKKKMEGDLSQLQTEVEEAIQECRNAEEKAKKAITDAAMMAEELKKEQDTSAHLERMKKNMEQTVKDLQLRLDEAEQLALKGGKKQLQKLETRVKELEAELEAEQKRHAESVKGLRKAERRGKELTYQVGGQGKCGAGAEGAWGGRGTCGWRRGVAELEAEQKRHAESVKGLRKAERRGKELTYQVGGQGKCGAGAEGAWGGRGTCGWRRGVA
;
A
#
# COMPACT_ATOMS: atom_id res chain seq x y z
N MET A 1 -89.77 -114.62 -13.99
CA MET A 1 -89.99 -113.29 -13.38
C MET A 1 -88.83 -112.84 -12.49
N ASP A 2 -88.65 -113.34 -11.26
CA ASP A 2 -87.75 -112.65 -10.32
C ASP A 2 -86.26 -112.70 -10.72
N LEU A 3 -85.81 -113.78 -11.35
CA LEU A 3 -84.50 -113.85 -12.02
C LEU A 3 -84.33 -112.79 -13.13
N GLU A 4 -85.39 -112.43 -13.86
CA GLU A 4 -85.34 -111.43 -14.92
C GLU A 4 -85.37 -110.00 -14.35
N ARG A 5 -86.08 -109.79 -13.24
CA ARG A 5 -86.02 -108.54 -12.47
C ARG A 5 -84.63 -108.34 -11.87
N ALA A 6 -84.05 -109.38 -11.29
CA ALA A 6 -82.67 -109.37 -10.80
C ALA A 6 -81.67 -109.11 -11.92
N LYS A 7 -81.81 -109.79 -13.08
CA LYS A 7 -80.97 -109.57 -14.27
C LYS A 7 -81.05 -108.13 -14.78
N ARG A 8 -82.25 -107.58 -14.97
CA ARG A 8 -82.42 -106.17 -15.40
C ARG A 8 -81.89 -105.16 -14.38
N LYS A 9 -82.00 -105.47 -13.09
CA LYS A 9 -81.39 -104.62 -12.05
C LYS A 9 -79.86 -104.65 -12.16
N LEU A 10 -79.26 -105.85 -12.23
CA LEU A 10 -77.82 -106.02 -12.40
C LEU A 10 -77.30 -105.41 -13.72
N GLU A 11 -78.09 -105.44 -14.80
CA GLU A 11 -77.77 -104.76 -16.06
C GLU A 11 -77.82 -103.22 -15.94
N GLY A 12 -78.71 -102.68 -15.11
CA GLY A 12 -78.76 -101.25 -14.77
C GLY A 12 -77.62 -100.83 -13.84
N ASP A 13 -77.41 -101.59 -12.76
CA ASP A 13 -76.32 -101.39 -11.79
C ASP A 13 -74.94 -101.50 -12.50
N LEU A 14 -74.79 -102.41 -13.48
CA LEU A 14 -73.60 -102.53 -14.33
C LEU A 14 -73.41 -101.32 -15.26
N LYS A 15 -74.48 -100.78 -15.84
CA LYS A 15 -74.39 -99.56 -16.67
C LYS A 15 -73.99 -98.34 -15.85
N LEU A 16 -74.59 -98.15 -14.68
CA LEU A 16 -74.21 -97.08 -13.76
C LEU A 16 -72.75 -97.22 -13.29
N ALA A 17 -72.26 -98.45 -13.10
CA ALA A 17 -70.85 -98.71 -12.85
C ALA A 17 -69.95 -98.40 -14.06
N GLN A 18 -70.39 -98.69 -15.29
CA GLN A 18 -69.66 -98.37 -16.52
C GLN A 18 -69.60 -96.85 -16.78
N GLU A 19 -70.72 -96.15 -16.60
CA GLU A 19 -70.82 -94.69 -16.68
C GLU A 19 -69.92 -94.04 -15.61
N SER A 20 -69.99 -94.52 -14.35
CA SER A 20 -69.08 -94.06 -13.28
C SER A 20 -67.60 -94.38 -13.53
N ILE A 21 -67.27 -95.46 -14.24
CA ILE A 21 -65.88 -95.75 -14.65
C ILE A 21 -65.44 -94.78 -15.74
N MET A 22 -66.28 -94.49 -16.74
CA MET A 22 -65.96 -93.53 -17.79
C MET A 22 -65.78 -92.10 -17.25
N ASP A 23 -66.61 -91.69 -16.29
CA ASP A 23 -66.46 -90.40 -15.61
C ASP A 23 -65.15 -90.36 -14.79
N LEU A 24 -64.80 -91.43 -14.07
CA LEU A 24 -63.51 -91.53 -13.36
C LEU A 24 -62.30 -91.58 -14.31
N GLU A 25 -62.43 -92.17 -15.50
CA GLU A 25 -61.39 -92.16 -16.53
C GLU A 25 -61.23 -90.77 -17.17
N ASN A 26 -62.32 -90.03 -17.38
CA ASN A 26 -62.29 -88.64 -17.83
C ASN A 26 -61.68 -87.70 -16.77
N ASP A 27 -62.09 -87.83 -15.51
CA ASP A 27 -61.52 -87.07 -14.39
C ASP A 27 -60.03 -87.40 -14.21
N LYS A 28 -59.64 -88.67 -14.34
CA LYS A 28 -58.22 -89.07 -14.35
C LYS A 28 -57.47 -88.40 -15.49
N GLN A 29 -57.97 -88.41 -16.73
CA GLN A 29 -57.31 -87.74 -17.86
C GLN A 29 -57.17 -86.23 -17.62
N GLN A 30 -58.21 -85.57 -17.10
CA GLN A 30 -58.14 -84.16 -16.71
C GLN A 30 -57.12 -83.90 -15.59
N LEU A 31 -57.00 -84.80 -14.62
CA LEU A 31 -55.99 -84.71 -13.55
C LEU A 31 -54.59 -84.94 -14.11
N ASP A 32 -54.36 -85.94 -14.95
CA ASP A 32 -53.08 -86.21 -15.61
C ASP A 32 -52.65 -85.03 -16.51
N GLU A 33 -53.58 -84.35 -17.18
CA GLU A 33 -53.32 -83.11 -17.90
C GLU A 33 -52.95 -81.94 -16.98
N ARG A 34 -53.67 -81.75 -15.88
CA ARG A 34 -53.37 -80.71 -14.88
C ARG A 34 -52.01 -80.95 -14.23
N LEU A 35 -51.65 -82.21 -14.00
CA LEU A 35 -50.35 -82.64 -13.46
C LEU A 35 -49.24 -82.29 -14.45
N LYS A 36 -49.34 -82.70 -15.73
CA LYS A 36 -48.39 -82.32 -16.80
C LYS A 36 -48.23 -80.80 -16.95
N LYS A 37 -49.32 -80.03 -16.85
CA LYS A 37 -49.27 -78.56 -16.86
C LYS A 37 -48.50 -78.02 -15.65
N LYS A 38 -48.70 -78.59 -14.46
CA LYS A 38 -47.95 -78.24 -13.24
C LYS A 38 -46.49 -78.68 -13.28
N ASP A 39 -46.16 -79.81 -13.88
CA ASP A 39 -44.77 -80.24 -14.11
C ASP A 39 -44.05 -79.27 -15.07
N PHE A 40 -44.73 -78.79 -16.10
CA PHE A 40 -44.17 -77.77 -17.02
C PHE A 40 -43.97 -76.42 -16.31
N GLU A 41 -44.94 -75.97 -15.51
CA GLU A 41 -44.80 -74.77 -14.66
C GLU A 41 -43.63 -74.91 -13.66
N LEU A 42 -43.50 -76.06 -12.99
CA LEU A 42 -42.40 -76.33 -12.05
C LEU A 42 -41.03 -76.33 -12.73
N ASN A 43 -40.92 -76.95 -13.92
CA ASN A 43 -39.67 -76.94 -14.68
C ASN A 43 -39.31 -75.53 -15.17
N ALA A 44 -40.29 -74.73 -15.60
CA ALA A 44 -40.07 -73.33 -15.96
C ALA A 44 -39.64 -72.46 -14.75
N LEU A 45 -40.21 -72.71 -13.57
CA LEU A 45 -39.79 -72.06 -12.32
C LEU A 45 -38.39 -72.50 -11.88
N ASN A 46 -38.04 -73.78 -12.00
CA ASN A 46 -36.70 -74.29 -11.68
C ASN A 46 -35.63 -73.68 -12.58
N ALA A 47 -35.84 -73.66 -13.91
CA ALA A 47 -34.92 -73.02 -14.85
C ALA A 47 -34.72 -71.52 -14.53
N ARG A 48 -35.81 -70.82 -14.16
CA ARG A 48 -35.73 -69.44 -13.71
C ARG A 48 -34.97 -69.26 -12.38
N ILE A 49 -35.11 -70.20 -11.45
CA ILE A 49 -34.33 -70.21 -10.19
C ILE A 49 -32.84 -70.45 -10.47
N GLU A 50 -32.50 -71.30 -11.45
CA GLU A 50 -31.11 -71.52 -11.90
C GLU A 50 -30.52 -70.25 -12.55
N ASP A 51 -31.27 -69.55 -13.41
CA ASP A 51 -30.87 -68.26 -13.98
C ASP A 51 -30.68 -67.19 -12.88
N GLU A 52 -31.62 -67.07 -11.94
CA GLU A 52 -31.55 -66.10 -10.84
C GLU A 52 -30.38 -66.43 -9.87
N GLN A 53 -30.05 -67.71 -9.65
CA GLN A 53 -28.85 -68.14 -8.93
C GLN A 53 -27.55 -67.83 -9.70
N ALA A 54 -27.52 -68.02 -11.01
CA ALA A 54 -26.37 -67.69 -11.84
C ALA A 54 -26.08 -66.17 -11.84
N VAL A 55 -27.13 -65.35 -11.90
CA VAL A 55 -27.03 -63.89 -11.74
C VAL A 55 -26.56 -63.52 -10.32
N ALA A 56 -27.10 -64.14 -9.28
CA ALA A 56 -26.66 -63.90 -7.90
C ALA A 56 -25.17 -64.24 -7.70
N ALA A 57 -24.67 -65.35 -8.25
CA ALA A 57 -23.26 -65.73 -8.20
C ALA A 57 -22.36 -64.73 -8.96
N GLN A 58 -22.79 -64.22 -10.12
CA GLN A 58 -22.06 -63.17 -10.85
C GLN A 58 -22.02 -61.85 -10.07
N LEU A 59 -23.12 -61.45 -9.45
CA LEU A 59 -23.18 -60.26 -8.60
C LEU A 59 -22.30 -60.41 -7.35
N GLN A 60 -22.29 -61.59 -6.73
CA GLN A 60 -21.43 -61.88 -5.56
C GLN A 60 -19.94 -61.87 -5.93
N LYS A 61 -19.57 -62.31 -7.16
CA LYS A 61 -18.19 -62.18 -7.67
C LYS A 61 -17.81 -60.72 -7.88
N LYS A 62 -18.68 -59.93 -8.53
CA LYS A 62 -18.47 -58.48 -8.71
C LYS A 62 -18.37 -57.72 -7.39
N LEU A 63 -19.15 -58.12 -6.37
CA LEU A 63 -19.06 -57.54 -5.03
C LEU A 63 -17.65 -57.73 -4.43
N LYS A 64 -17.08 -58.93 -4.54
CA LYS A 64 -15.71 -59.20 -4.07
C LYS A 64 -14.64 -58.45 -4.88
N GLU A 65 -14.81 -58.34 -6.19
CA GLU A 65 -13.92 -57.56 -7.07
C GLU A 65 -13.95 -56.06 -6.72
N LEU A 66 -15.12 -55.52 -6.39
CA LEU A 66 -15.28 -54.14 -5.93
C LEU A 66 -14.77 -53.94 -4.50
N GLN A 67 -14.95 -54.91 -3.60
CA GLN A 67 -14.39 -54.87 -2.24
C GLN A 67 -12.86 -54.83 -2.26
N ALA A 68 -12.22 -55.72 -3.02
CA ALA A 68 -10.77 -55.70 -3.19
C ALA A 68 -10.26 -54.38 -3.80
N ARG A 69 -10.99 -53.79 -4.76
CA ARG A 69 -10.59 -52.47 -5.32
C ARG A 69 -10.84 -51.30 -4.35
N ILE A 70 -11.77 -51.42 -3.40
CA ILE A 70 -11.91 -50.46 -2.30
C ILE A 70 -10.74 -50.59 -1.34
N GLU A 71 -10.37 -51.80 -0.94
CA GLU A 71 -9.20 -52.08 -0.08
C GLU A 71 -7.90 -51.53 -0.70
N GLU A 72 -7.66 -51.78 -2.00
CA GLU A 72 -6.53 -51.19 -2.75
C GLU A 72 -6.54 -49.64 -2.73
N LEU A 73 -7.71 -49.01 -2.90
CA LEU A 73 -7.84 -47.55 -2.91
C LEU A 73 -7.71 -46.93 -1.51
N GLU A 74 -8.07 -47.66 -0.45
CA GLU A 74 -7.85 -47.25 0.94
C GLU A 74 -6.36 -47.33 1.31
N GLU A 75 -5.64 -48.39 0.89
CA GLU A 75 -4.17 -48.47 1.01
C GLU A 75 -3.46 -47.35 0.22
N GLU A 76 -3.86 -47.10 -1.04
CA GLU A 76 -3.35 -45.98 -1.85
C GLU A 76 -3.56 -44.62 -1.13
N LEU A 77 -4.72 -44.42 -0.48
CA LEU A 77 -5.06 -43.19 0.25
C LEU A 77 -4.26 -43.03 1.56
N GLU A 78 -4.00 -44.10 2.30
CA GLU A 78 -3.14 -44.05 3.49
C GLU A 78 -1.66 -43.83 3.13
N ALA A 79 -1.19 -44.42 2.03
CA ALA A 79 0.12 -44.10 1.46
C ALA A 79 0.21 -42.62 1.05
N GLU A 80 -0.83 -42.05 0.45
CA GLU A 80 -0.86 -40.62 0.09
C GLU A 80 -0.86 -39.71 1.34
N ARG A 81 -1.69 -40.02 2.35
CA ARG A 81 -1.75 -39.28 3.63
C ARG A 81 -0.41 -39.28 4.35
N THR A 82 0.25 -40.44 4.47
CA THR A 82 1.58 -40.53 5.11
C THR A 82 2.68 -39.90 4.27
N GLY A 83 2.51 -39.82 2.94
CA GLY A 83 3.33 -39.01 2.04
C GLY A 83 3.18 -37.51 2.29
N ARG A 84 1.94 -37.00 2.32
CA ARG A 84 1.63 -35.59 2.61
C ARG A 84 2.18 -35.14 3.95
N ALA A 85 1.96 -35.91 5.02
CA ALA A 85 2.45 -35.58 6.37
C ALA A 85 3.99 -35.44 6.42
N LYS A 86 4.74 -36.23 5.64
CA LYS A 86 6.21 -36.10 5.52
C LYS A 86 6.61 -34.83 4.76
N VAL A 87 5.88 -34.47 3.70
CA VAL A 87 6.12 -33.23 2.93
C VAL A 87 5.75 -31.99 3.75
N GLU A 88 4.66 -32.03 4.51
CA GLU A 88 4.25 -30.96 5.42
C GLU A 88 5.27 -30.76 6.55
N LYS A 89 5.81 -31.85 7.12
CA LYS A 89 6.90 -31.74 8.08
C LYS A 89 8.15 -31.12 7.45
N LEU A 90 8.62 -31.64 6.32
CA LEU A 90 9.79 -31.07 5.62
C LEU A 90 9.59 -29.59 5.25
N ARG A 91 8.37 -29.20 4.87
CA ARG A 91 8.01 -27.79 4.64
C ARG A 91 8.08 -26.96 5.93
N SER A 92 7.61 -27.49 7.06
CA SER A 92 7.71 -26.83 8.36
C SER A 92 9.16 -26.69 8.82
N ASP A 93 9.97 -27.74 8.65
CA ASP A 93 11.40 -27.73 8.99
C ASP A 93 12.15 -26.69 8.13
N LEU A 94 11.89 -26.64 6.80
CA LEU A 94 12.46 -25.64 5.89
C LEU A 94 11.96 -24.21 6.13
N SER A 95 10.69 -24.02 6.50
CA SER A 95 10.18 -22.70 6.90
C SER A 95 10.91 -22.19 8.14
N ARG A 96 11.14 -23.06 9.13
CA ARG A 96 11.88 -22.73 10.36
C ARG A 96 13.35 -22.43 10.08
N GLU A 97 13.98 -23.13 9.13
CA GLU A 97 15.34 -22.81 8.67
C GLU A 97 15.41 -21.46 7.95
N LEU A 98 14.39 -21.09 7.16
CA LEU A 98 14.28 -19.76 6.54
C LEU A 98 14.02 -18.65 7.56
N GLU A 99 13.26 -18.91 8.62
CA GLU A 99 13.06 -18.02 9.76
C GLU A 99 14.39 -17.81 10.52
N GLU A 100 15.10 -18.88 10.89
CA GLU A 100 16.44 -18.80 11.52
C GLU A 100 17.48 -18.03 10.67
N ILE A 101 17.43 -18.16 9.34
CA ILE A 101 18.31 -17.42 8.43
C ILE A 101 17.89 -15.95 8.32
N SER A 102 16.58 -15.66 8.36
CA SER A 102 16.06 -14.29 8.32
C SER A 102 16.38 -13.54 9.60
N GLU A 103 16.20 -14.15 10.78
CA GLU A 103 16.59 -13.57 12.07
C GLU A 103 18.08 -13.23 12.10
N ARG A 104 18.96 -14.15 11.68
CA ARG A 104 20.42 -13.87 11.59
C ARG A 104 20.76 -12.75 10.60
N LEU A 105 19.97 -12.57 9.54
CA LEU A 105 20.18 -11.51 8.55
C LEU A 105 19.66 -10.15 9.04
N GLU A 106 18.60 -10.13 9.85
CA GLU A 106 18.15 -8.94 10.59
C GLU A 106 19.13 -8.57 11.72
N GLU A 107 19.66 -9.54 12.47
CA GLU A 107 20.72 -9.33 13.46
C GLU A 107 22.00 -8.76 12.80
N ALA A 108 22.43 -9.32 11.68
CA ALA A 108 23.56 -8.80 10.90
C ALA A 108 23.28 -7.39 10.33
N GLY A 109 22.05 -7.12 9.90
CA GLY A 109 21.60 -5.78 9.49
C GLY A 109 21.64 -4.78 10.64
N GLY A 110 21.16 -5.17 11.82
CA GLY A 110 21.22 -4.37 13.06
C GLY A 110 22.65 -4.08 13.49
N ALA A 111 23.52 -5.10 13.51
CA ALA A 111 24.94 -4.95 13.79
C ALA A 111 25.63 -4.00 12.79
N THR A 112 25.33 -4.12 11.49
CA THR A 112 25.87 -3.23 10.45
C THR A 112 25.36 -1.79 10.61
N SER A 113 24.10 -1.61 11.03
CA SER A 113 23.52 -0.28 11.33
C SER A 113 24.20 0.36 12.54
N VAL A 114 24.42 -0.39 13.63
CA VAL A 114 25.16 0.09 14.81
C VAL A 114 26.63 0.38 14.47
N GLN A 115 27.27 -0.42 13.61
CA GLN A 115 28.62 -0.18 13.11
C GLN A 115 28.71 1.12 12.28
N LEU A 116 27.69 1.42 11.47
CA LEU A 116 27.57 2.68 10.72
C LEU A 116 27.32 3.87 11.64
N GLU A 117 26.46 3.74 12.66
CA GLU A 117 26.25 4.78 13.68
C GLU A 117 27.52 5.06 14.50
N LEU A 118 28.27 4.02 14.88
CA LEU A 118 29.56 4.16 15.56
C LEU A 118 30.61 4.81 14.65
N ASN A 119 30.65 4.48 13.36
CA ASN A 119 31.55 5.12 12.42
C ASN A 119 31.17 6.58 12.17
N LYS A 120 29.87 6.93 12.01
CA LYS A 120 29.42 8.34 11.96
C LYS A 120 29.83 9.11 13.21
N LYS A 121 29.68 8.52 14.40
CA LYS A 121 30.07 9.15 15.67
C LYS A 121 31.58 9.36 15.75
N ARG A 122 32.39 8.36 15.36
CA ARG A 122 33.85 8.50 15.22
C ARG A 122 34.24 9.55 14.18
N GLU A 123 33.57 9.63 13.04
CA GLU A 123 33.80 10.63 11.99
C GLU A 123 33.46 12.04 12.50
N ALA A 124 32.35 12.20 13.23
CA ALA A 124 31.94 13.45 13.86
C ALA A 124 32.87 13.86 15.01
N GLU A 125 33.32 12.92 15.84
CA GLU A 125 34.34 13.11 16.87
C GLU A 125 35.69 13.47 16.25
N PHE A 126 36.09 12.84 15.16
CA PHE A 126 37.34 13.16 14.46
C PHE A 126 37.27 14.55 13.80
N GLN A 127 36.14 14.90 13.18
CA GLN A 127 35.88 16.27 12.72
C GLN A 127 35.84 17.28 13.88
N LYS A 128 35.26 16.91 15.03
CA LYS A 128 35.24 17.77 16.22
C LYS A 128 36.65 17.98 16.74
N MET A 129 37.42 16.93 17.00
CA MET A 129 38.83 17.01 17.42
C MET A 129 39.68 17.79 16.41
N ARG A 130 39.34 17.76 15.12
CA ARG A 130 39.98 18.59 14.09
C ARG A 130 39.58 20.07 14.19
N ARG A 131 38.30 20.39 14.41
CA ARG A 131 37.83 21.76 14.70
C ARG A 131 38.40 22.28 16.01
N ASP A 132 38.36 21.51 17.09
CA ASP A 132 38.95 21.83 18.39
C ASP A 132 40.46 22.09 18.26
N LEU A 133 41.18 21.34 17.40
CA LEU A 133 42.60 21.59 17.08
C LEU A 133 42.82 22.84 16.23
N GLU A 134 41.97 23.07 15.22
CA GLU A 134 42.01 24.27 14.38
C GLU A 134 41.64 25.53 15.18
N GLU A 135 40.68 25.45 16.10
CA GLU A 135 40.29 26.49 17.06
C GLU A 135 41.39 26.71 18.10
N ALA A 136 41.97 25.66 18.70
CA ALA A 136 43.12 25.81 19.60
C ALA A 136 44.33 26.42 18.88
N THR A 137 44.55 26.08 17.60
CA THR A 137 45.60 26.68 16.77
C THR A 137 45.28 28.16 16.49
N LEU A 138 44.05 28.48 16.06
CA LEU A 138 43.57 29.85 15.88
C LEU A 138 43.60 30.66 17.18
N GLN A 139 43.42 30.04 18.34
CA GLN A 139 43.45 30.69 19.65
C GLN A 139 44.88 30.87 20.17
N HIS A 140 45.81 29.96 19.82
CA HIS A 140 47.25 30.18 19.98
C HIS A 140 47.78 31.26 19.02
N GLU A 141 47.32 31.28 17.77
CA GLU A 141 47.63 32.34 16.82
C GLU A 141 47.00 33.67 17.24
N ALA A 142 45.76 33.69 17.74
CA ALA A 142 45.09 34.88 18.24
C ALA A 142 45.70 35.39 19.55
N THR A 143 46.20 34.53 20.45
CA THR A 143 46.94 34.97 21.64
C THR A 143 48.35 35.43 21.30
N ALA A 144 49.06 34.77 20.38
CA ALA A 144 50.33 35.26 19.86
C ALA A 144 50.17 36.57 19.07
N ALA A 145 49.09 36.72 18.30
CA ALA A 145 48.72 37.94 17.62
C ALA A 145 48.27 39.01 18.61
N ALA A 146 47.56 38.69 19.69
CA ALA A 146 47.19 39.63 20.75
C ALA A 146 48.39 40.07 21.60
N LEU A 147 49.43 39.24 21.73
CA LEU A 147 50.70 39.62 22.37
C LEU A 147 51.56 40.50 21.45
N ARG A 148 51.71 40.12 20.16
CA ARG A 148 52.35 40.97 19.14
C ARG A 148 51.60 42.29 18.97
N LYS A 149 50.26 42.25 19.00
CA LYS A 149 49.39 43.41 18.96
C LYS A 149 49.54 44.22 20.24
N LYS A 150 49.51 43.68 21.46
CA LYS A 150 49.79 44.46 22.68
C LYS A 150 51.18 45.11 22.67
N GLN A 151 52.19 44.46 22.11
CA GLN A 151 53.51 45.07 21.93
C GLN A 151 53.46 46.20 20.89
N ALA A 152 52.87 45.98 19.72
CA ALA A 152 52.68 47.00 18.68
C ALA A 152 51.80 48.16 19.15
N ASP A 153 50.68 47.89 19.82
CA ASP A 153 49.75 48.83 20.44
C ASP A 153 50.47 49.63 21.54
N SER A 154 51.32 49.03 22.40
CA SER A 154 52.08 49.82 23.39
C SER A 154 53.13 50.75 22.76
N VAL A 155 53.74 50.34 21.65
CA VAL A 155 54.65 51.19 20.86
C VAL A 155 53.86 52.25 20.09
N ALA A 156 52.67 51.91 19.61
CA ALA A 156 51.75 52.81 18.94
C ALA A 156 51.12 53.80 19.91
N GLU A 157 50.77 53.44 21.15
CA GLU A 157 50.29 54.35 22.19
C GLU A 157 51.36 55.38 22.57
N LEU A 158 52.63 54.97 22.66
CA LEU A 158 53.75 55.90 22.88
C LEU A 158 53.98 56.82 21.66
N GLY A 159 53.76 56.33 20.44
CA GLY A 159 53.74 57.15 19.22
C GLY A 159 52.54 58.10 19.17
N GLU A 160 51.34 57.61 19.50
CA GLU A 160 50.07 58.34 19.48
C GLU A 160 49.95 59.31 20.65
N GLN A 161 50.67 59.14 21.76
CA GLN A 161 50.77 60.20 22.78
C GLN A 161 51.56 61.41 22.24
N ILE A 162 52.59 61.18 21.41
CA ILE A 162 53.33 62.24 20.72
C ILE A 162 52.47 62.85 19.60
N ASP A 163 51.84 62.01 18.78
CA ASP A 163 51.03 62.42 17.65
C ASP A 163 49.70 63.08 18.08
N ASN A 164 49.03 62.62 19.13
CA ASN A 164 47.76 63.22 19.60
C ASN A 164 47.97 64.64 20.14
N LEU A 165 49.13 64.96 20.74
CA LEU A 165 49.46 66.34 21.12
C LEU A 165 49.59 67.28 19.90
N GLN A 166 49.86 66.74 18.70
CA GLN A 166 49.84 67.48 17.44
C GLN A 166 48.48 67.42 16.74
N ARG A 167 47.80 66.26 16.75
CA ARG A 167 46.50 66.02 16.12
C ARG A 167 45.34 66.71 16.84
N VAL A 168 45.32 66.78 18.19
CA VAL A 168 44.28 67.49 18.95
C VAL A 168 44.23 68.98 18.57
N LYS A 169 45.40 69.59 18.33
CA LYS A 169 45.50 70.98 17.85
C LYS A 169 44.82 71.16 16.49
N GLN A 170 44.95 70.20 15.57
CA GLN A 170 44.33 70.25 14.24
C GLN A 170 42.86 69.80 14.23
N LYS A 171 42.47 68.86 15.12
CA LYS A 171 41.09 68.41 15.28
C LYS A 171 40.16 69.53 15.71
N LEU A 172 40.55 70.35 16.70
CA LEU A 172 39.74 71.49 17.15
C LEU A 172 39.51 72.56 16.06
N GLU A 173 40.37 72.63 15.04
CA GLU A 173 40.18 73.48 13.86
C GLU A 173 39.24 72.84 12.82
N LYS A 174 39.13 71.51 12.82
CA LYS A 174 38.39 70.68 11.84
C LYS A 174 36.96 70.33 12.28
N GLU A 175 36.77 70.01 13.56
CA GLU A 175 35.48 69.72 14.19
C GLU A 175 34.51 70.91 14.05
N LYS A 176 35.06 72.15 14.07
CA LYS A 176 34.34 73.40 13.79
C LYS A 176 33.78 73.51 12.35
N SER A 177 34.34 72.76 11.40
CA SER A 177 33.83 72.65 10.02
C SER A 177 32.99 71.39 9.78
N GLU A 178 33.26 70.30 10.49
CA GLU A 178 32.53 69.03 10.37
C GLU A 178 31.14 69.14 11.02
N LEU A 179 31.00 69.83 12.17
CA LEU A 179 29.71 70.19 12.80
C LEU A 179 28.79 71.07 11.93
N LYS A 180 29.27 71.61 10.80
CA LYS A 180 28.41 72.28 9.81
C LYS A 180 27.87 71.34 8.75
N LEU A 181 28.63 70.32 8.38
CA LEU A 181 28.22 69.32 7.38
C LEU A 181 27.25 68.31 7.99
N GLU A 182 27.46 67.92 9.26
CA GLU A 182 26.54 67.04 10.00
C GLU A 182 25.13 67.63 10.11
N LEU A 183 24.99 68.97 10.15
CA LEU A 183 23.69 69.64 10.17
C LEU A 183 22.93 69.50 8.84
N ASP A 184 23.64 69.58 7.71
CA ASP A 184 23.07 69.39 6.37
C ASP A 184 22.78 67.90 6.09
N ASP A 185 23.66 66.98 6.54
CA ASP A 185 23.48 65.54 6.38
C ASP A 185 22.35 64.96 7.24
N VAL A 186 22.11 65.47 8.44
CA VAL A 186 20.91 65.10 9.23
C VAL A 186 19.62 65.53 8.50
N GLY A 187 19.65 66.65 7.76
CA GLY A 187 18.57 67.05 6.87
C GLY A 187 18.32 66.05 5.73
N SER A 188 19.39 65.60 5.06
CA SER A 188 19.27 64.62 3.96
C SER A 188 18.78 63.24 4.43
N ASN A 189 19.23 62.80 5.61
CA ASN A 189 18.80 61.54 6.22
C ASN A 189 17.32 61.54 6.61
N LEU A 190 16.77 62.68 7.04
CA LEU A 190 15.35 62.82 7.33
C LEU A 190 14.48 62.60 6.07
N GLU A 191 14.89 63.16 4.92
CA GLU A 191 14.20 62.89 3.64
C GLU A 191 14.28 61.43 3.20
N GLN A 192 15.42 60.76 3.44
CA GLN A 192 15.59 59.35 3.11
C GLN A 192 14.69 58.45 3.98
N LEU A 193 14.59 58.74 5.28
CA LEU A 193 13.68 58.03 6.20
C LEU A 193 12.21 58.20 5.81
N ILE A 194 11.79 59.38 5.35
CA ILE A 194 10.43 59.62 4.85
C ILE A 194 10.15 58.76 3.59
N LYS A 195 11.11 58.66 2.67
CA LYS A 195 11.01 57.80 1.47
C LYS A 195 11.01 56.31 1.83
N ALA A 196 11.83 55.88 2.79
CA ALA A 196 11.85 54.50 3.29
C ALA A 196 10.53 54.10 3.95
N LYS A 197 9.96 54.97 4.80
CA LYS A 197 8.64 54.76 5.42
C LYS A 197 7.53 54.60 4.36
N ALA A 198 7.49 55.45 3.34
CA ALA A 198 6.49 55.34 2.26
C ALA A 198 6.60 54.04 1.44
N ASN A 199 7.80 53.46 1.32
CA ASN A 199 8.00 52.15 0.70
C ASN A 199 7.57 50.99 1.62
N LEU A 200 7.81 51.08 2.92
CA LEU A 200 7.33 50.10 3.90
C LEU A 200 5.79 50.10 3.99
N GLU A 201 5.15 51.27 3.98
CA GLU A 201 3.69 51.38 3.95
C GLU A 201 3.07 50.79 2.66
N LYS A 202 3.79 50.81 1.53
CA LYS A 202 3.40 50.07 0.32
C LYS A 202 3.58 48.55 0.45
N MET A 203 4.67 48.10 1.09
CA MET A 203 4.94 46.67 1.31
C MET A 203 3.87 46.06 2.24
N CYS A 204 3.50 46.75 3.32
CA CYS A 204 2.42 46.29 4.20
C CYS A 204 1.10 46.12 3.44
N ARG A 205 0.70 47.11 2.61
CA ARG A 205 -0.53 47.01 1.80
C ARG A 205 -0.49 45.86 0.80
N THR A 206 0.64 45.62 0.13
CA THR A 206 0.75 44.48 -0.80
C THR A 206 0.75 43.13 -0.09
N MET A 207 1.24 43.04 1.14
CA MET A 207 1.07 41.85 2.00
C MET A 207 -0.39 41.69 2.46
N GLU A 208 -1.09 42.77 2.82
CA GLU A 208 -2.53 42.76 3.14
C GLU A 208 -3.38 42.32 1.93
N ASP A 209 -3.09 42.85 0.74
CA ASP A 209 -3.75 42.45 -0.52
C ASP A 209 -3.53 40.96 -0.81
N GLN A 210 -2.30 40.44 -0.66
CA GLN A 210 -2.00 39.01 -0.81
C GLN A 210 -2.73 38.15 0.22
N MET A 211 -2.80 38.59 1.48
CA MET A 211 -3.53 37.87 2.54
C MET A 211 -5.04 37.80 2.22
N ASN A 212 -5.61 38.89 1.69
CA ASN A 212 -6.99 38.91 1.20
C ASN A 212 -7.18 38.00 -0.04
N GLU A 213 -6.23 37.96 -0.97
CA GLU A 213 -6.29 37.11 -2.17
C GLU A 213 -6.16 35.60 -1.83
N HIS A 214 -5.33 35.26 -0.85
CA HIS A 214 -5.27 33.89 -0.31
C HIS A 214 -6.55 33.51 0.44
N ARG A 215 -7.15 34.47 1.16
CA ARG A 215 -8.45 34.27 1.81
C ARG A 215 -9.59 34.06 0.81
N THR A 216 -9.69 34.85 -0.26
CA THR A 216 -10.74 34.63 -1.28
C THR A 216 -10.56 33.28 -1.98
N LYS A 217 -9.33 32.87 -2.29
CA LYS A 217 -9.04 31.54 -2.83
C LYS A 217 -9.44 30.41 -1.87
N ALA A 218 -9.29 30.59 -0.55
CA ALA A 218 -9.78 29.63 0.44
C ALA A 218 -11.33 29.59 0.50
N GLU A 219 -11.99 30.74 0.46
CA GLU A 219 -13.46 30.82 0.41
C GLU A 219 -14.03 30.24 -0.92
N GLU A 220 -13.31 30.36 -2.04
CA GLU A 220 -13.64 29.75 -3.33
C GLU A 220 -13.40 28.22 -3.34
N ALA A 221 -12.28 27.75 -2.78
CA ALA A 221 -12.03 26.32 -2.60
C ALA A 221 -13.11 25.66 -1.73
N GLN A 222 -13.54 26.33 -0.66
CA GLN A 222 -14.63 25.85 0.20
C GLN A 222 -15.98 25.79 -0.54
N ARG A 223 -16.26 26.72 -1.47
CA ARG A 223 -17.44 26.63 -2.35
C ARG A 223 -17.33 25.46 -3.32
N ALA A 224 -16.18 25.27 -3.97
CA ALA A 224 -15.94 24.14 -4.88
C ALA A 224 -16.10 22.78 -4.17
N VAL A 225 -15.61 22.65 -2.92
CA VAL A 225 -15.84 21.46 -2.08
C VAL A 225 -17.33 21.24 -1.80
N ASN A 226 -18.09 22.30 -1.49
CA ASN A 226 -19.53 22.19 -1.27
C ASN A 226 -20.27 21.79 -2.55
N ASP A 227 -19.94 22.39 -3.69
CA ASP A 227 -20.54 22.07 -4.99
C ASP A 227 -20.26 20.61 -5.39
N LEU A 228 -19.01 20.15 -5.29
CA LEU A 228 -18.63 18.74 -5.51
C LEU A 228 -19.36 17.80 -4.54
N THR A 229 -19.59 18.21 -3.30
CA THR A 229 -20.35 17.42 -2.31
C THR A 229 -21.82 17.30 -2.71
N THR A 230 -22.45 18.35 -3.24
CA THR A 230 -23.83 18.26 -3.77
C THR A 230 -23.91 17.47 -5.08
N GLN A 231 -22.90 17.53 -5.95
CA GLN A 231 -22.81 16.68 -7.15
C GLN A 231 -22.68 15.21 -6.77
N ARG A 232 -21.80 14.88 -5.81
CA ARG A 232 -21.69 13.52 -5.24
C ARG A 232 -23.01 13.03 -4.68
N ALA A 233 -23.75 13.87 -3.95
CA ALA A 233 -25.07 13.49 -3.42
C ALA A 233 -26.08 13.16 -4.54
N LYS A 234 -26.11 13.95 -5.62
CA LYS A 234 -26.97 13.70 -6.80
C LYS A 234 -26.61 12.40 -7.52
N LEU A 235 -25.32 12.19 -7.81
CA LEU A 235 -24.83 10.95 -8.41
C LEU A 235 -25.12 9.72 -7.52
N GLN A 236 -25.09 9.88 -6.20
CA GLN A 236 -25.44 8.81 -5.27
C GLN A 236 -26.95 8.51 -5.24
N THR A 237 -27.82 9.51 -5.43
CA THR A 237 -29.26 9.26 -5.65
C THR A 237 -29.55 8.63 -7.02
N GLU A 238 -28.91 9.10 -8.10
CA GLU A 238 -29.06 8.54 -9.45
C GLU A 238 -28.58 7.07 -9.51
N ASN A 239 -27.48 6.74 -8.83
CA ASN A 239 -27.00 5.36 -8.70
C ASN A 239 -27.99 4.48 -7.89
N GLY A 240 -28.67 5.05 -6.89
CA GLY A 240 -29.77 4.40 -6.19
C GLY A 240 -30.97 4.10 -7.09
N GLU A 241 -31.37 5.06 -7.94
CA GLU A 241 -32.45 4.86 -8.91
C GLU A 241 -32.08 3.85 -10.01
N LEU A 242 -30.83 3.87 -10.50
CA LEU A 242 -30.32 2.88 -11.44
C LEU A 242 -30.26 1.46 -10.83
N SER A 243 -29.86 1.34 -9.57
CA SER A 243 -29.89 0.07 -8.83
C SER A 243 -31.34 -0.44 -8.69
N ARG A 244 -32.28 0.43 -8.34
CA ARG A 244 -33.71 0.11 -8.26
C ARG A 244 -34.29 -0.31 -9.62
N GLN A 245 -33.85 0.31 -10.72
CA GLN A 245 -34.21 -0.10 -12.08
C GLN A 245 -33.60 -1.46 -12.45
N LEU A 246 -32.37 -1.76 -12.02
CA LEU A 246 -31.74 -3.07 -12.21
C LEU A 246 -32.56 -4.16 -11.52
N GLU A 247 -32.92 -3.96 -10.24
CA GLU A 247 -33.79 -4.87 -9.47
C GLU A 247 -35.15 -5.09 -10.16
N GLU A 248 -35.78 -4.04 -10.70
CA GLU A 248 -37.01 -4.15 -11.48
C GLU A 248 -36.82 -4.97 -12.77
N LYS A 249 -35.69 -4.83 -13.48
CA LYS A 249 -35.38 -5.64 -14.67
C LYS A 249 -35.05 -7.09 -14.31
N GLU A 250 -34.33 -7.33 -13.22
CA GLU A 250 -34.03 -8.69 -12.74
C GLU A 250 -35.29 -9.40 -12.26
N ALA A 251 -36.20 -8.72 -11.58
CA ALA A 251 -37.53 -9.25 -11.24
C ALA A 251 -38.32 -9.63 -12.50
N PHE A 252 -38.27 -8.80 -13.55
CA PHE A 252 -38.92 -9.07 -14.83
C PHE A 252 -38.28 -10.25 -15.59
N ILE A 253 -36.94 -10.35 -15.58
CA ILE A 253 -36.19 -11.49 -16.14
C ILE A 253 -36.54 -12.78 -15.39
N ASN A 254 -36.63 -12.75 -14.06
CA ASN A 254 -37.06 -13.89 -13.25
C ASN A 254 -38.50 -14.30 -13.55
N GLN A 255 -39.42 -13.35 -13.75
CA GLN A 255 -40.80 -13.64 -14.16
C GLN A 255 -40.87 -14.27 -15.56
N LEU A 256 -40.15 -13.72 -16.54
CA LEU A 256 -40.04 -14.27 -17.89
C LEU A 256 -39.38 -15.66 -17.90
N THR A 257 -38.38 -15.90 -17.05
CA THR A 257 -37.69 -17.19 -16.94
C THR A 257 -38.60 -18.26 -16.36
N ARG A 258 -39.41 -17.92 -15.34
CA ARG A 258 -40.47 -18.82 -14.83
C ARG A 258 -41.51 -19.11 -15.90
N GLY A 259 -41.98 -18.09 -16.64
CA GLY A 259 -42.92 -18.26 -17.75
C GLY A 259 -42.36 -19.16 -18.86
N LYS A 260 -41.10 -18.96 -19.25
CA LYS A 260 -40.38 -19.81 -20.20
C LYS A 260 -40.38 -21.28 -19.74
N LEU A 261 -40.10 -21.53 -18.46
CA LEU A 261 -40.08 -22.88 -17.88
C LEU A 261 -41.45 -23.57 -18.04
N THR A 262 -42.54 -22.87 -17.68
CA THR A 262 -43.91 -23.37 -17.83
C THR A 262 -44.25 -23.67 -19.30
N TYR A 263 -43.87 -22.80 -20.24
CA TYR A 263 -44.10 -23.02 -21.66
C TYR A 263 -43.25 -24.16 -22.25
N THR A 264 -42.01 -24.37 -21.80
CA THR A 264 -41.24 -25.55 -22.21
C THR A 264 -41.85 -26.83 -21.69
N GLN A 265 -42.36 -26.84 -20.45
CA GLN A 265 -43.01 -28.02 -19.88
C GLN A 265 -44.34 -28.36 -20.60
N GLN A 266 -45.14 -27.33 -20.96
CA GLN A 266 -46.31 -27.51 -21.84
C GLN A 266 -45.95 -28.05 -23.23
N LEU A 267 -44.82 -27.63 -23.82
CA LEU A 267 -44.32 -28.17 -25.09
C LEU A 267 -43.83 -29.62 -24.95
N GLU A 268 -43.36 -30.04 -23.78
CA GLU A 268 -42.96 -31.42 -23.50
C GLU A 268 -44.19 -32.34 -23.29
N ASP A 269 -45.21 -31.88 -22.57
CA ASP A 269 -46.50 -32.59 -22.46
C ASP A 269 -47.18 -32.76 -23.83
N LEU A 270 -47.21 -31.70 -24.66
CA LEU A 270 -47.76 -31.78 -26.03
C LEU A 270 -46.96 -32.72 -26.95
N LYS A 271 -45.63 -32.79 -26.80
CA LYS A 271 -44.80 -33.80 -27.50
C LYS A 271 -45.13 -35.21 -27.03
N ARG A 272 -45.29 -35.43 -25.72
CA ARG A 272 -45.63 -36.74 -25.17
C ARG A 272 -47.00 -37.23 -25.65
N GLN A 273 -48.00 -36.35 -25.68
CA GLN A 273 -49.31 -36.64 -26.29
C GLN A 273 -49.20 -36.99 -27.78
N LEU A 274 -48.40 -36.24 -28.54
CA LEU A 274 -48.16 -36.54 -29.96
C LEU A 274 -47.46 -37.89 -30.18
N GLU A 275 -46.53 -38.28 -29.31
CA GLU A 275 -45.92 -39.61 -29.36
C GLU A 275 -46.89 -40.73 -28.98
N GLU A 276 -47.77 -40.50 -28.01
CA GLU A 276 -48.83 -41.45 -27.60
C GLU A 276 -49.84 -41.66 -28.75
N GLU A 277 -50.25 -40.60 -29.44
CA GLU A 277 -51.06 -40.67 -30.67
C GLU A 277 -50.33 -41.40 -31.83
N VAL A 278 -49.04 -41.17 -32.03
CA VAL A 278 -48.25 -41.89 -33.05
C VAL A 278 -48.15 -43.40 -32.71
N LYS A 279 -48.00 -43.76 -31.43
CA LYS A 279 -48.01 -45.15 -30.97
C LYS A 279 -49.38 -45.81 -31.20
N ALA A 280 -50.47 -45.12 -30.86
CA ALA A 280 -51.84 -45.59 -31.11
C ALA A 280 -52.15 -45.78 -32.60
N LYS A 281 -51.76 -44.79 -33.44
CA LYS A 281 -51.90 -44.85 -34.91
C LYS A 281 -51.16 -46.04 -35.51
N ASN A 282 -49.94 -46.33 -35.05
CA ASN A 282 -49.17 -47.46 -35.55
C ASN A 282 -49.78 -48.81 -35.12
N ALA A 283 -50.31 -48.93 -33.90
CA ALA A 283 -51.03 -50.11 -33.45
C ALA A 283 -52.30 -50.36 -34.30
N LEU A 284 -53.07 -49.31 -34.59
CA LEU A 284 -54.25 -49.39 -35.48
C LEU A 284 -53.87 -49.75 -36.92
N ALA A 285 -52.73 -49.26 -37.43
CA ALA A 285 -52.23 -49.63 -38.76
C ALA A 285 -51.86 -51.13 -38.85
N HIS A 286 -51.22 -51.69 -37.82
CA HIS A 286 -50.93 -53.13 -37.76
C HIS A 286 -52.21 -53.97 -37.62
N ALA A 287 -53.17 -53.55 -36.80
CA ALA A 287 -54.47 -54.25 -36.69
C ALA A 287 -55.23 -54.27 -38.03
N LEU A 288 -55.26 -53.13 -38.75
CA LEU A 288 -55.84 -53.03 -40.10
C LEU A 288 -55.10 -53.93 -41.12
N GLN A 289 -53.79 -54.10 -40.97
CA GLN A 289 -52.99 -54.95 -41.86
C GLN A 289 -53.21 -56.44 -41.59
N SER A 290 -53.38 -56.86 -40.33
CA SER A 290 -53.79 -58.23 -39.97
C SER A 290 -55.17 -58.54 -40.53
N ALA A 291 -56.18 -57.70 -40.23
CA ALA A 291 -57.55 -57.93 -40.66
C ALA A 291 -57.72 -57.98 -42.20
N ARG A 292 -56.80 -57.37 -42.96
CA ARG A 292 -56.74 -57.54 -44.43
C ARG A 292 -56.21 -58.91 -44.83
N HIS A 293 -55.11 -59.37 -44.23
CA HIS A 293 -54.56 -60.70 -44.47
C HIS A 293 -55.57 -61.80 -44.13
N ASP A 294 -56.29 -61.66 -43.01
CA ASP A 294 -57.38 -62.55 -42.61
C ASP A 294 -58.51 -62.59 -43.66
N CYS A 295 -58.85 -61.44 -44.26
CA CYS A 295 -59.86 -61.35 -45.33
C CYS A 295 -59.37 -61.91 -46.67
N ASP A 296 -58.08 -61.84 -46.97
CA ASP A 296 -57.51 -62.39 -48.20
C ASP A 296 -57.42 -63.93 -48.10
N LEU A 297 -56.98 -64.47 -46.96
CA LEU A 297 -56.96 -65.92 -46.70
C LEU A 297 -58.35 -66.57 -46.80
N LEU A 298 -59.39 -65.87 -46.32
CA LEU A 298 -60.79 -66.31 -46.45
C LEU A 298 -61.33 -66.27 -47.88
N ARG A 299 -60.65 -65.61 -48.84
CA ARG A 299 -60.97 -65.71 -50.27
C ARG A 299 -60.30 -66.91 -50.91
N GLU A 300 -59.02 -67.14 -50.62
CA GLU A 300 -58.28 -68.31 -51.13
C GLU A 300 -59.02 -69.61 -50.77
N GLN A 301 -59.46 -69.75 -49.51
CA GLN A 301 -60.28 -70.89 -49.06
C GLN A 301 -61.66 -70.99 -49.76
N TYR A 302 -62.26 -69.87 -50.15
CA TYR A 302 -63.53 -69.88 -50.90
C TYR A 302 -63.32 -70.30 -52.36
N GLU A 303 -62.23 -69.85 -52.99
CA GLU A 303 -61.88 -70.19 -54.36
C GLU A 303 -61.54 -71.69 -54.48
N GLU A 304 -60.73 -72.25 -53.56
CA GLU A 304 -60.42 -73.68 -53.48
C GLU A 304 -61.68 -74.58 -53.40
N GLU A 305 -62.64 -74.24 -52.53
CA GLU A 305 -63.93 -74.96 -52.41
C GLU A 305 -64.78 -74.87 -53.69
N THR A 306 -64.69 -73.78 -54.46
CA THR A 306 -65.38 -73.71 -55.77
C THR A 306 -64.73 -74.57 -56.84
N GLU A 307 -63.40 -74.73 -56.85
CA GLU A 307 -62.71 -75.59 -57.81
C GLU A 307 -62.92 -77.08 -57.51
N ALA A 308 -62.79 -77.49 -56.24
CA ALA A 308 -63.04 -78.87 -55.81
C ALA A 308 -64.45 -79.36 -56.19
N LYS A 309 -65.45 -78.48 -56.04
CA LYS A 309 -66.84 -78.72 -56.46
C LYS A 309 -66.98 -78.89 -57.99
N ALA A 310 -66.24 -78.11 -58.78
CA ALA A 310 -66.26 -78.20 -60.24
C ALA A 310 -65.62 -79.51 -60.74
N GLU A 311 -64.57 -79.99 -60.08
CA GLU A 311 -63.86 -81.24 -60.42
C GLU A 311 -64.75 -82.48 -60.16
N LEU A 312 -65.41 -82.55 -59.00
CA LEU A 312 -66.36 -83.61 -58.66
C LEU A 312 -67.51 -83.71 -59.68
N GLN A 313 -67.96 -82.58 -60.22
CA GLN A 313 -69.01 -82.56 -61.24
C GLN A 313 -68.52 -83.02 -62.64
N ARG A 314 -67.21 -82.94 -62.92
CA ARG A 314 -66.60 -83.48 -64.16
C ARG A 314 -66.40 -85.00 -64.10
N SER A 315 -65.92 -85.54 -62.97
CA SER A 315 -65.64 -86.97 -62.83
C SER A 315 -66.91 -87.83 -62.99
N LEU A 316 -68.03 -87.38 -62.41
CA LEU A 316 -69.35 -88.02 -62.50
C LEU A 316 -69.85 -88.18 -63.95
N SER A 317 -69.51 -87.25 -64.83
CA SER A 317 -69.96 -87.28 -66.24
C SER A 317 -69.21 -88.30 -67.11
N LYS A 318 -67.90 -88.52 -66.87
CA LYS A 318 -67.09 -89.51 -67.60
C LYS A 318 -67.56 -90.93 -67.35
N ALA A 319 -67.70 -91.32 -66.08
CA ALA A 319 -68.04 -92.68 -65.68
C ALA A 319 -69.36 -93.19 -66.31
N ASN A 320 -70.34 -92.31 -66.47
CA ASN A 320 -71.62 -92.64 -67.11
C ASN A 320 -71.50 -92.94 -68.62
N SER A 321 -70.47 -92.42 -69.30
CA SER A 321 -70.29 -92.63 -70.75
C SER A 321 -69.60 -93.96 -71.10
N GLU A 322 -68.69 -94.43 -70.26
CA GLU A 322 -67.87 -95.62 -70.50
C GLU A 322 -68.68 -96.91 -70.34
N VAL A 323 -69.59 -96.96 -69.35
CA VAL A 323 -70.52 -98.08 -69.12
C VAL A 323 -71.45 -98.33 -70.32
N ALA A 324 -71.76 -97.29 -71.11
CA ALA A 324 -72.59 -97.42 -72.31
C ALA A 324 -71.83 -98.07 -73.49
N GLN A 325 -70.52 -97.82 -73.64
CA GLN A 325 -69.74 -98.32 -74.78
C GLN A 325 -69.36 -99.79 -74.70
N TRP A 326 -69.27 -100.37 -73.49
CA TRP A 326 -68.92 -101.78 -73.32
C TRP A 326 -70.09 -102.73 -73.60
N ARG A 327 -71.34 -102.26 -73.50
CA ARG A 327 -72.53 -103.08 -73.76
C ARG A 327 -72.76 -103.39 -75.25
N THR A 328 -72.28 -102.55 -76.16
CA THR A 328 -72.54 -102.66 -77.60
C THR A 328 -71.42 -103.31 -78.42
N LYS A 329 -70.38 -103.86 -77.77
CA LYS A 329 -69.19 -104.43 -78.42
C LYS A 329 -69.02 -105.95 -78.25
N TYR A 330 -69.93 -106.63 -77.53
CA TYR A 330 -69.79 -108.04 -77.17
C TYR A 330 -70.72 -109.01 -77.93
N GLU A 331 -71.62 -108.51 -78.78
CA GLU A 331 -72.73 -109.31 -79.34
C GLU A 331 -72.56 -109.78 -80.81
N THR A 332 -71.62 -109.24 -81.60
CA THR A 332 -71.65 -109.39 -83.07
C THR A 332 -70.51 -110.16 -83.76
N ASP A 333 -69.29 -110.20 -83.22
CA ASP A 333 -68.08 -110.58 -84.00
C ASP A 333 -67.31 -111.80 -83.45
N ALA A 334 -68.04 -112.80 -82.94
CA ALA A 334 -67.48 -114.10 -82.57
C ALA A 334 -67.80 -115.19 -83.62
N ILE A 335 -66.85 -116.11 -83.83
CA ILE A 335 -66.99 -117.33 -84.65
C ILE A 335 -67.06 -117.12 -86.19
N GLN A 336 -66.02 -116.55 -86.83
CA GLN A 336 -65.65 -116.92 -88.23
C GLN A 336 -64.26 -116.49 -88.76
N ARG A 337 -63.18 -116.49 -87.96
CA ARG A 337 -61.78 -116.29 -88.45
C ARG A 337 -60.68 -117.04 -87.66
N THR A 338 -60.98 -118.21 -87.11
CA THR A 338 -60.11 -118.90 -86.13
C THR A 338 -58.75 -119.38 -86.67
N GLU A 339 -58.58 -119.56 -87.98
CA GLU A 339 -57.33 -120.10 -88.55
C GLU A 339 -56.37 -119.00 -89.02
N GLU A 340 -56.88 -117.92 -89.63
CA GLU A 340 -56.09 -116.69 -89.87
C GLU A 340 -55.63 -116.05 -88.53
N LEU A 341 -56.42 -116.23 -87.47
CA LEU A 341 -56.10 -115.75 -86.13
C LEU A 341 -54.85 -116.40 -85.51
N GLU A 342 -54.54 -117.67 -85.75
CA GLU A 342 -53.39 -118.34 -85.11
C GLU A 342 -52.04 -117.79 -85.59
N GLU A 343 -51.88 -117.54 -86.91
CA GLU A 343 -50.70 -116.86 -87.45
C GLU A 343 -50.61 -115.39 -87.00
N ALA A 344 -51.73 -114.67 -87.04
CA ALA A 344 -51.81 -113.29 -86.58
C ALA A 344 -51.43 -113.20 -85.09
N LYS A 345 -51.95 -114.11 -84.25
CA LYS A 345 -51.67 -114.25 -82.82
C LYS A 345 -50.21 -114.56 -82.53
N LYS A 346 -49.50 -115.36 -83.34
CA LYS A 346 -48.04 -115.52 -83.21
C LYS A 346 -47.28 -114.22 -83.50
N LYS A 347 -47.60 -113.53 -84.61
CA LYS A 347 -46.95 -112.26 -84.98
C LYS A 347 -47.30 -111.12 -84.01
N LEU A 348 -48.50 -111.13 -83.43
CA LEU A 348 -48.94 -110.20 -82.40
C LEU A 348 -48.33 -110.52 -81.03
N ALA A 349 -48.18 -111.79 -80.65
CA ALA A 349 -47.52 -112.18 -79.41
C ALA A 349 -46.03 -111.79 -79.42
N GLN A 350 -45.32 -111.99 -80.53
CA GLN A 350 -43.94 -111.52 -80.65
C GLN A 350 -43.85 -109.99 -80.58
N ARG A 351 -44.73 -109.25 -81.29
CA ARG A 351 -44.78 -107.78 -81.20
C ARG A 351 -45.21 -107.27 -79.83
N LEU A 352 -46.03 -108.02 -79.11
CA LEU A 352 -46.42 -107.72 -77.73
C LEU A 352 -45.21 -107.88 -76.81
N GLN A 353 -44.47 -108.99 -76.91
CA GLN A 353 -43.23 -109.19 -76.14
C GLN A 353 -42.18 -108.12 -76.48
N GLU A 354 -41.95 -107.80 -77.76
CA GLU A 354 -41.04 -106.72 -78.19
C GLU A 354 -41.47 -105.34 -77.64
N ALA A 355 -42.79 -105.10 -77.49
CA ALA A 355 -43.32 -103.88 -76.89
C ALA A 355 -43.26 -103.90 -75.35
N GLU A 356 -43.45 -105.04 -74.71
CA GLU A 356 -43.34 -105.25 -73.26
C GLU A 356 -41.88 -105.07 -72.81
N GLU A 357 -40.92 -105.70 -73.50
CA GLU A 357 -39.48 -105.50 -73.28
C GLU A 357 -39.07 -104.02 -73.49
N ALA A 358 -39.65 -103.34 -74.49
CA ALA A 358 -39.44 -101.91 -74.70
C ALA A 358 -40.05 -101.04 -73.59
N VAL A 359 -41.24 -101.38 -73.09
CA VAL A 359 -41.90 -100.70 -71.97
C VAL A 359 -41.14 -100.93 -70.66
N GLU A 360 -40.63 -102.13 -70.39
CA GLU A 360 -39.75 -102.41 -69.25
C GLU A 360 -38.44 -101.61 -69.35
N ALA A 361 -37.82 -101.56 -70.52
CA ALA A 361 -36.61 -100.76 -70.76
C ALA A 361 -36.86 -99.24 -70.62
N VAL A 362 -38.06 -98.76 -70.91
CA VAL A 362 -38.48 -97.36 -70.65
C VAL A 362 -38.77 -97.15 -69.17
N ASN A 363 -39.50 -98.05 -68.50
CA ASN A 363 -39.81 -97.95 -67.07
C ASN A 363 -38.54 -98.01 -66.20
N ALA A 364 -37.55 -98.83 -66.56
CA ALA A 364 -36.24 -98.85 -65.92
C ALA A 364 -35.50 -97.50 -66.07
N LYS A 365 -35.58 -96.87 -67.25
CA LYS A 365 -35.05 -95.52 -67.47
C LYS A 365 -35.81 -94.48 -66.67
N CYS A 366 -37.15 -94.50 -66.65
CA CYS A 366 -37.97 -93.62 -65.84
C CYS A 366 -37.62 -93.72 -64.34
N SER A 367 -37.55 -94.94 -63.79
CA SER A 367 -37.14 -95.15 -62.39
C SER A 367 -35.72 -94.66 -62.10
N SER A 368 -34.79 -94.77 -63.07
CA SER A 368 -33.44 -94.20 -62.92
C SER A 368 -33.45 -92.66 -62.93
N LEU A 369 -34.29 -92.05 -63.78
CA LEU A 369 -34.45 -90.60 -63.88
C LEU A 369 -35.15 -90.04 -62.65
N GLU A 370 -36.17 -90.70 -62.12
CA GLU A 370 -36.82 -90.37 -60.84
C GLU A 370 -35.82 -90.40 -59.69
N LYS A 371 -34.94 -91.41 -59.62
CA LYS A 371 -33.87 -91.48 -58.62
C LYS A 371 -32.86 -90.34 -58.77
N THR A 372 -32.54 -89.90 -59.99
CA THR A 372 -31.72 -88.69 -60.20
C THR A 372 -32.46 -87.41 -59.86
N LYS A 373 -33.77 -87.32 -60.13
CA LYS A 373 -34.63 -86.17 -59.79
C LYS A 373 -34.69 -85.98 -58.27
N HIS A 374 -34.93 -87.04 -57.50
CA HIS A 374 -34.93 -86.96 -56.04
C HIS A 374 -33.57 -86.53 -55.49
N ARG A 375 -32.44 -87.07 -56.00
CA ARG A 375 -31.11 -86.58 -55.60
C ARG A 375 -30.91 -85.10 -55.87
N LEU A 376 -31.27 -84.62 -57.07
CA LEU A 376 -31.17 -83.21 -57.42
C LEU A 376 -32.13 -82.32 -56.61
N GLN A 377 -33.30 -82.82 -56.19
CA GLN A 377 -34.19 -82.11 -55.26
C GLN A 377 -33.55 -81.99 -53.88
N ASN A 378 -33.04 -83.08 -53.30
CA ASN A 378 -32.31 -83.04 -52.03
C ASN A 378 -31.08 -82.11 -52.09
N GLU A 379 -30.30 -82.15 -53.17
CA GLU A 379 -29.15 -81.25 -53.39
C GLU A 379 -29.58 -79.77 -53.47
N ILE A 380 -30.76 -79.47 -54.03
CA ILE A 380 -31.33 -78.11 -54.03
C ILE A 380 -31.81 -77.70 -52.63
N GLU A 381 -32.45 -78.59 -51.88
CA GLU A 381 -32.92 -78.36 -50.50
C GLU A 381 -31.74 -78.11 -49.55
N ASP A 382 -30.66 -78.90 -49.63
CA ASP A 382 -29.41 -78.69 -48.89
C ASP A 382 -28.77 -77.34 -49.24
N LEU A 383 -28.69 -76.98 -50.52
CA LEU A 383 -28.14 -75.69 -50.98
C LEU A 383 -29.02 -74.48 -50.57
N MET A 384 -30.34 -74.65 -50.47
CA MET A 384 -31.24 -73.64 -49.93
C MET A 384 -31.00 -73.45 -48.43
N ALA A 385 -30.88 -74.53 -47.66
CA ALA A 385 -30.54 -74.46 -46.24
C ALA A 385 -29.16 -73.80 -46.00
N ASP A 386 -28.16 -74.06 -46.84
CA ASP A 386 -26.86 -73.36 -46.77
C ASP A 386 -26.95 -71.87 -47.12
N LEU A 387 -27.77 -71.50 -48.11
CA LEU A 387 -28.02 -70.10 -48.44
C LEU A 387 -28.71 -69.36 -47.28
N GLU A 388 -29.69 -69.99 -46.63
CA GLU A 388 -30.36 -69.44 -45.45
C GLU A 388 -29.40 -69.31 -44.25
N ARG A 389 -28.59 -70.34 -43.97
CA ARG A 389 -27.53 -70.28 -42.94
C ARG A 389 -26.54 -69.14 -43.21
N SER A 390 -26.10 -68.99 -44.46
CA SER A 390 -25.20 -67.90 -44.88
C SER A 390 -25.85 -66.52 -44.73
N ASN A 391 -27.12 -66.37 -45.10
CA ASN A 391 -27.85 -65.10 -44.97
C ASN A 391 -28.09 -64.72 -43.50
N ALA A 392 -28.42 -65.70 -42.64
CA ALA A 392 -28.55 -65.49 -41.19
C ALA A 392 -27.22 -65.06 -40.57
N ALA A 393 -26.10 -65.69 -40.96
CA ALA A 393 -24.76 -65.31 -40.53
C ALA A 393 -24.38 -63.89 -40.99
N ALA A 394 -24.70 -63.53 -42.24
CA ALA A 394 -24.49 -62.18 -42.76
C ALA A 394 -25.30 -61.13 -41.98
N ALA A 395 -26.59 -61.37 -41.74
CA ALA A 395 -27.44 -60.47 -40.95
C ALA A 395 -26.95 -60.31 -39.50
N ALA A 396 -26.44 -61.37 -38.89
CA ALA A 396 -25.84 -61.32 -37.56
C ALA A 396 -24.53 -60.51 -37.52
N LEU A 397 -23.71 -60.58 -38.58
CA LEU A 397 -22.51 -59.75 -38.74
C LEU A 397 -22.87 -58.28 -38.99
N ASP A 398 -23.87 -58.00 -39.82
CA ASP A 398 -24.38 -56.64 -40.07
C ASP A 398 -24.90 -55.98 -38.78
N LYS A 399 -25.61 -56.75 -37.94
CA LYS A 399 -26.06 -56.29 -36.62
C LYS A 399 -24.89 -56.01 -35.67
N LYS A 400 -23.85 -56.85 -35.67
CA LYS A 400 -22.61 -56.62 -34.90
C LYS A 400 -21.87 -55.37 -35.38
N GLN A 401 -21.75 -55.18 -36.70
CA GLN A 401 -21.10 -54.01 -37.29
C GLN A 401 -21.80 -52.71 -36.87
N ARG A 402 -23.13 -52.64 -37.00
CA ARG A 402 -23.91 -51.46 -36.55
C ARG A 402 -23.77 -51.18 -35.05
N ASN A 403 -23.66 -52.22 -34.21
CA ASN A 403 -23.38 -52.04 -32.80
C ASN A 403 -21.96 -51.48 -32.55
N PHE A 404 -20.94 -51.96 -33.26
CA PHE A 404 -19.59 -51.39 -33.17
C PHE A 404 -19.54 -49.94 -33.68
N ASP A 405 -20.22 -49.63 -34.78
CA ASP A 405 -20.30 -48.27 -35.32
C ASP A 405 -20.99 -47.31 -34.32
N LYS A 406 -22.04 -47.76 -33.62
CA LYS A 406 -22.69 -47.00 -32.54
C LYS A 406 -21.74 -46.77 -31.36
N ILE A 407 -21.06 -47.81 -30.89
CA ILE A 407 -20.08 -47.71 -29.78
C ILE A 407 -18.93 -46.78 -30.16
N LEU A 408 -18.44 -46.82 -31.41
CA LEU A 408 -17.40 -45.91 -31.91
C LEU A 408 -17.89 -44.46 -32.01
N ALA A 409 -19.17 -44.22 -32.33
CA ALA A 409 -19.75 -42.88 -32.29
C ALA A 409 -19.86 -42.35 -30.85
N GLU A 410 -20.33 -43.17 -29.90
CA GLU A 410 -20.42 -42.82 -28.47
C GLU A 410 -19.04 -42.49 -27.87
N TRP A 411 -17.99 -43.25 -28.22
CA TRP A 411 -16.63 -42.95 -27.75
C TRP A 411 -16.01 -41.72 -28.41
N LYS A 412 -16.35 -41.41 -29.67
CA LYS A 412 -15.95 -40.16 -30.33
C LYS A 412 -16.61 -38.95 -29.66
N GLN A 413 -17.92 -39.01 -29.45
CA GLN A 413 -18.65 -37.94 -28.76
C GLN A 413 -18.04 -37.67 -27.37
N LYS A 414 -17.79 -38.72 -26.56
CA LYS A 414 -17.14 -38.56 -25.25
C LYS A 414 -15.74 -37.97 -25.32
N PHE A 415 -14.96 -38.29 -26.36
CA PHE A 415 -13.65 -37.69 -26.58
C PHE A 415 -13.76 -36.21 -26.96
N GLU A 416 -14.68 -35.86 -27.84
CA GLU A 416 -14.96 -34.47 -28.25
C GLU A 416 -15.47 -33.64 -27.06
N GLU A 417 -16.39 -34.17 -26.25
CA GLU A 417 -16.86 -33.58 -24.99
C GLU A 417 -15.68 -33.34 -24.03
N SER A 418 -14.89 -34.38 -23.71
CA SER A 418 -13.70 -34.29 -22.84
C SER A 418 -12.66 -33.28 -23.36
N GLN A 419 -12.52 -33.14 -24.68
CA GLN A 419 -11.62 -32.15 -25.27
C GLN A 419 -12.16 -30.73 -25.06
N THR A 420 -13.46 -30.49 -25.23
CA THR A 420 -14.05 -29.17 -24.97
C THR A 420 -13.96 -28.76 -23.49
N GLU A 421 -14.12 -29.70 -22.56
CA GLU A 421 -13.90 -29.48 -21.13
C GLU A 421 -12.44 -29.13 -20.81
N LEU A 422 -11.47 -29.83 -21.43
CA LEU A 422 -10.04 -29.52 -21.30
C LEU A 422 -9.70 -28.13 -21.87
N GLU A 423 -10.25 -27.76 -23.03
CA GLU A 423 -10.05 -26.43 -23.63
C GLU A 423 -10.68 -25.31 -22.78
N ALA A 424 -11.84 -25.55 -22.17
CA ALA A 424 -12.46 -24.64 -21.21
C ALA A 424 -11.61 -24.48 -19.95
N SER A 425 -11.18 -25.58 -19.33
CA SER A 425 -10.32 -25.56 -18.14
C SER A 425 -8.97 -24.87 -18.40
N GLN A 426 -8.36 -25.08 -19.56
CA GLN A 426 -7.15 -24.34 -19.96
C GLN A 426 -7.40 -22.84 -20.15
N LYS A 427 -8.59 -22.43 -20.61
CA LYS A 427 -8.96 -21.02 -20.76
C LYS A 427 -9.17 -20.37 -19.38
N GLU A 428 -9.82 -21.06 -18.45
CA GLU A 428 -10.00 -20.62 -17.06
C GLU A 428 -8.68 -20.53 -16.30
N ALA A 429 -7.80 -21.52 -16.44
CA ALA A 429 -6.45 -21.46 -15.87
C ALA A 429 -5.64 -20.25 -16.38
N ARG A 430 -5.84 -19.86 -17.66
CA ARG A 430 -5.23 -18.64 -18.22
C ARG A 430 -5.86 -17.37 -17.66
N SER A 431 -7.19 -17.27 -17.53
CA SER A 431 -7.82 -16.08 -16.93
C SER A 431 -7.44 -15.92 -15.46
N LEU A 432 -7.50 -16.99 -14.67
CA LEU A 432 -7.06 -17.01 -13.27
C LEU A 432 -5.57 -16.62 -13.15
N SER A 433 -4.70 -17.06 -14.06
CA SER A 433 -3.30 -16.62 -14.09
C SER A 433 -3.14 -15.12 -14.39
N THR A 434 -4.03 -14.51 -15.18
CA THR A 434 -4.01 -13.05 -15.42
C THR A 434 -4.61 -12.26 -14.25
N GLU A 435 -5.59 -12.82 -13.54
CA GLU A 435 -6.16 -12.22 -12.33
C GLU A 435 -5.15 -12.27 -11.18
N LEU A 436 -4.48 -13.39 -10.99
CA LEU A 436 -3.37 -13.54 -10.02
C LEU A 436 -2.23 -12.56 -10.32
N PHE A 437 -1.92 -12.29 -11.59
CA PHE A 437 -0.94 -11.26 -11.96
C PHE A 437 -1.43 -9.85 -11.59
N LYS A 438 -2.67 -9.47 -11.92
CA LYS A 438 -3.25 -8.18 -11.49
C LYS A 438 -3.26 -8.03 -9.96
N LEU A 439 -3.57 -9.11 -9.23
CA LEU A 439 -3.62 -9.10 -7.77
C LEU A 439 -2.22 -8.93 -7.15
N LYS A 440 -1.17 -9.45 -7.80
CA LYS A 440 0.22 -9.21 -7.41
C LYS A 440 0.63 -7.76 -7.63
N ASN A 441 0.37 -7.19 -8.80
CA ASN A 441 0.64 -5.77 -9.06
C ASN A 441 -0.05 -4.88 -8.02
N ALA A 442 -1.35 -5.08 -7.76
CA ALA A 442 -2.09 -4.31 -6.76
C ALA A 442 -1.58 -4.51 -5.32
N TYR A 443 -0.97 -5.67 -5.01
CA TYR A 443 -0.31 -5.93 -3.72
C TYR A 443 1.07 -5.26 -3.64
N GLU A 444 1.83 -5.25 -4.73
CA GLU A 444 3.11 -4.53 -4.85
C GLU A 444 2.90 -3.01 -4.73
N GLU A 445 1.89 -2.45 -5.43
CA GLU A 445 1.43 -1.06 -5.30
C GLU A 445 1.01 -0.73 -3.84
N ALA A 446 0.28 -1.63 -3.17
CA ALA A 446 -0.11 -1.46 -1.77
C ALA A 446 1.08 -1.52 -0.78
N LEU A 447 2.14 -2.28 -1.10
CA LEU A 447 3.39 -2.29 -0.34
C LEU A 447 4.19 -1.00 -0.54
N GLU A 448 4.26 -0.47 -1.77
CA GLU A 448 4.88 0.85 -2.03
C GLU A 448 4.16 1.96 -1.26
N HIS A 449 2.83 1.96 -1.23
CA HIS A 449 2.04 2.89 -0.40
C HIS A 449 2.28 2.71 1.11
N LEU A 450 2.44 1.46 1.59
CA LEU A 450 2.81 1.22 2.98
C LEU A 450 4.21 1.74 3.31
N GLU A 451 5.16 1.67 2.37
CA GLU A 451 6.48 2.27 2.54
C GLU A 451 6.44 3.80 2.54
N THR A 452 5.64 4.45 1.68
CA THR A 452 5.50 5.92 1.73
C THR A 452 4.90 6.36 3.07
N PHE A 453 3.83 5.70 3.56
CA PHE A 453 3.26 6.02 4.88
C PHE A 453 4.22 5.74 6.05
N LYS A 454 5.11 4.74 5.95
CA LYS A 454 6.17 4.52 6.95
C LYS A 454 7.21 5.64 6.95
N ARG A 455 7.60 6.14 5.78
CA ARG A 455 8.53 7.28 5.64
C ARG A 455 7.89 8.58 6.15
N GLU A 456 6.63 8.84 5.80
CA GLU A 456 5.87 10.00 6.29
C GLU A 456 5.69 9.98 7.81
N ASN A 457 5.31 8.84 8.41
CA ASN A 457 5.24 8.72 9.87
C ASN A 457 6.60 8.96 10.54
N LYS A 458 7.71 8.49 9.95
CA LYS A 458 9.05 8.73 10.49
C LYS A 458 9.43 10.21 10.43
N ASN A 459 9.14 10.90 9.33
CA ASN A 459 9.36 12.34 9.21
C ASN A 459 8.52 13.12 10.23
N LEU A 460 7.23 12.80 10.38
CA LEU A 460 6.34 13.41 11.37
C LEU A 460 6.80 13.14 12.81
N GLN A 461 7.36 11.96 13.08
CA GLN A 461 7.92 11.60 14.38
C GLN A 461 9.23 12.36 14.69
N GLU A 462 10.04 12.64 13.65
CA GLU A 462 11.21 13.52 13.74
C GLU A 462 10.80 14.98 13.97
N GLU A 463 9.80 15.50 13.23
CA GLU A 463 9.22 16.84 13.47
C GLU A 463 8.65 16.99 14.88
N ILE A 464 7.96 15.97 15.41
CA ILE A 464 7.46 15.95 16.80
C ILE A 464 8.62 15.96 17.80
N SER A 465 9.72 15.26 17.52
CA SER A 465 10.93 15.28 18.35
C SER A 465 11.56 16.66 18.38
N ASP A 466 11.80 17.27 17.21
CA ASP A 466 12.38 18.60 17.07
C ASP A 466 11.54 19.68 17.76
N LEU A 467 10.21 19.64 17.60
CA LEU A 467 9.29 20.55 18.30
C LEU A 467 9.29 20.32 19.82
N THR A 468 9.47 19.08 20.28
CA THR A 468 9.57 18.75 21.71
C THR A 468 10.89 19.25 22.29
N GLU A 469 12.01 19.14 21.56
CA GLU A 469 13.30 19.71 21.97
C GLU A 469 13.28 21.24 21.95
N GLN A 470 12.67 21.87 20.95
CA GLN A 470 12.46 23.33 20.90
C GLN A 470 11.60 23.82 22.08
N LEU A 471 10.52 23.10 22.43
CA LEU A 471 9.75 23.38 23.64
C LEU A 471 10.60 23.20 24.91
N GLY A 472 11.42 22.15 24.99
CA GLY A 472 12.34 21.92 26.11
C GLY A 472 13.38 23.04 26.27
N ALA A 473 13.92 23.56 25.16
CA ALA A 473 14.79 24.73 25.15
C ALA A 473 14.03 26.01 25.55
N GLY A 474 12.81 26.20 25.06
CA GLY A 474 11.92 27.31 25.43
C GLY A 474 11.60 27.35 26.93
N HIS A 475 11.38 26.20 27.58
CA HIS A 475 11.20 26.14 29.03
C HIS A 475 12.47 26.56 29.80
N LYS A 476 13.66 26.23 29.29
CA LYS A 476 14.94 26.67 29.89
C LYS A 476 15.10 28.18 29.78
N THR A 477 14.91 28.76 28.59
CA THR A 477 15.06 30.22 28.39
C THR A 477 13.98 31.01 29.13
N ILE A 478 12.75 30.50 29.25
CA ILE A 478 11.71 31.08 30.13
C ILE A 478 12.18 31.06 31.59
N HIS A 479 12.76 29.97 32.08
CA HIS A 479 13.23 29.88 33.46
C HIS A 479 14.45 30.77 33.74
N GLU A 480 15.36 30.92 32.78
CA GLU A 480 16.46 31.88 32.83
C GLU A 480 15.95 33.32 32.85
N LEU A 481 14.96 33.66 32.02
CA LEU A 481 14.31 34.97 32.02
C LEU A 481 13.55 35.23 33.34
N GLU A 482 12.88 34.24 33.93
CA GLU A 482 12.29 34.37 35.26
C GLU A 482 13.35 34.63 36.35
N LYS A 483 14.51 33.98 36.25
CA LYS A 483 15.62 34.15 37.20
C LYS A 483 16.20 35.56 37.09
N VAL A 484 16.48 36.03 35.88
CA VAL A 484 16.93 37.41 35.61
C VAL A 484 15.87 38.41 36.08
N ARG A 485 14.58 38.16 35.82
CA ARG A 485 13.49 39.02 36.31
C ARG A 485 13.46 39.11 37.84
N LYS A 486 13.65 37.99 38.55
CA LYS A 486 13.72 37.95 40.02
C LYS A 486 14.96 38.68 40.56
N GLN A 487 16.07 38.69 39.83
CA GLN A 487 17.25 39.49 40.17
C GLN A 487 16.98 40.99 39.96
N LEU A 488 16.43 41.40 38.82
CA LEU A 488 16.05 42.79 38.55
C LEU A 488 14.96 43.32 39.51
N ASP A 489 13.99 42.48 39.89
CA ASP A 489 12.98 42.83 40.91
C ASP A 489 13.64 43.04 42.30
N ALA A 490 14.73 42.35 42.61
CA ALA A 490 15.49 42.54 43.85
C ALA A 490 16.42 43.77 43.79
N GLU A 491 17.19 43.94 42.72
CA GLU A 491 18.04 45.12 42.48
C GLU A 491 17.19 46.41 42.52
N LYS A 492 15.97 46.38 41.97
CA LYS A 492 15.00 47.47 42.08
C LYS A 492 14.63 47.78 43.53
N LEU A 493 14.40 46.78 44.37
CA LEU A 493 14.05 46.97 45.79
C LEU A 493 15.25 47.51 46.60
N GLU A 494 16.47 47.06 46.31
CA GLU A 494 17.69 47.59 46.90
C GLU A 494 17.93 49.06 46.51
N LEU A 495 17.75 49.39 45.22
CA LEU A 495 17.82 50.78 44.74
C LEU A 495 16.71 51.67 45.33
N GLN A 496 15.50 51.13 45.54
CA GLN A 496 14.41 51.87 46.17
C GLN A 496 14.71 52.13 47.65
N ALA A 497 15.21 51.15 48.41
CA ALA A 497 15.63 51.33 49.79
C ALA A 497 16.79 52.34 49.93
N ALA A 498 17.75 52.32 49.00
CA ALA A 498 18.84 53.30 48.95
C ALA A 498 18.35 54.72 48.60
N LEU A 499 17.29 54.85 47.79
CA LEU A 499 16.63 56.13 47.54
C LEU A 499 15.91 56.64 48.80
N GLU A 500 15.13 55.78 49.47
CA GLU A 500 14.42 56.12 50.71
C GLU A 500 15.39 56.54 51.84
N GLU A 501 16.58 55.91 51.96
CA GLU A 501 17.65 56.32 52.89
C GLU A 501 18.29 57.66 52.48
N ALA A 502 18.46 57.92 51.19
CA ALA A 502 18.99 59.20 50.68
C ALA A 502 17.98 60.36 50.86
N GLU A 503 16.69 60.11 50.67
CA GLU A 503 15.61 61.07 50.92
C GLU A 503 15.51 61.41 52.41
N ALA A 504 15.51 60.42 53.30
CA ALA A 504 15.54 60.65 54.75
C ALA A 504 16.82 61.39 55.21
N SER A 505 17.95 61.16 54.54
CA SER A 505 19.20 61.91 54.77
C SER A 505 19.09 63.36 54.31
N LEU A 506 18.42 63.62 53.17
CA LEU A 506 18.16 64.96 52.67
C LEU A 506 17.24 65.75 53.61
N GLU A 507 16.11 65.17 54.05
CA GLU A 507 15.21 65.78 55.06
C GLU A 507 15.97 66.15 56.34
N HIS A 508 16.93 65.33 56.76
CA HIS A 508 17.75 65.58 57.95
C HIS A 508 18.69 66.79 57.77
N GLU A 509 19.30 66.96 56.59
CA GLU A 509 20.13 68.13 56.25
C GLU A 509 19.28 69.39 56.03
N GLU A 510 18.12 69.31 55.38
CA GLU A 510 17.17 70.42 55.29
C GLU A 510 16.72 70.88 56.70
N GLY A 511 16.46 69.92 57.60
CA GLY A 511 16.20 70.20 59.00
C GLY A 511 17.37 70.87 59.74
N LYS A 512 18.63 70.62 59.36
CA LYS A 512 19.80 71.35 59.88
C LYS A 512 19.88 72.77 59.31
N ILE A 513 19.65 72.94 58.01
CA ILE A 513 19.63 74.24 57.34
C ILE A 513 18.55 75.14 57.96
N LEU A 514 17.34 74.63 58.18
CA LEU A 514 16.26 75.34 58.86
C LEU A 514 16.65 75.81 60.28
N ARG A 515 17.31 74.95 61.07
CA ARG A 515 17.82 75.33 62.41
C ARG A 515 18.89 76.43 62.32
N ALA A 516 19.90 76.27 61.46
CA ALA A 516 20.96 77.25 61.26
C ALA A 516 20.41 78.60 60.75
N GLN A 517 19.36 78.58 59.92
CA GLN A 517 18.71 79.79 59.41
C GLN A 517 17.86 80.50 60.48
N LEU A 518 17.23 79.76 61.40
CA LEU A 518 16.59 80.34 62.59
C LEU A 518 17.62 80.96 63.54
N GLU A 519 18.73 80.27 63.82
CA GLU A 519 19.85 80.79 64.61
C GLU A 519 20.45 82.06 64.00
N PHE A 520 20.69 82.08 62.68
CA PHE A 520 21.15 83.25 61.96
C PHE A 520 20.18 84.44 62.08
N ASN A 521 18.88 84.20 61.92
CA ASN A 521 17.86 85.24 62.06
C ASN A 521 17.77 85.78 63.50
N GLN A 522 17.93 84.93 64.52
CA GLN A 522 17.99 85.35 65.92
C GLN A 522 19.24 86.22 66.18
N VAL A 523 20.41 85.78 65.73
CA VAL A 523 21.68 86.53 65.85
C VAL A 523 21.58 87.88 65.13
N LYS A 524 20.96 87.93 63.94
CA LYS A 524 20.70 89.17 63.20
C LYS A 524 19.82 90.13 64.00
N ALA A 525 18.71 89.66 64.58
CA ALA A 525 17.83 90.49 65.41
C ALA A 525 18.53 91.01 66.69
N ASP A 526 19.42 90.20 67.29
CA ASP A 526 20.21 90.62 68.44
C ASP A 526 21.31 91.63 68.08
N TYR A 527 21.86 91.59 66.86
CA TYR A 527 22.74 92.65 66.34
C TYR A 527 21.97 93.93 66.02
N GLU A 528 20.78 93.84 65.42
CA GLU A 528 19.92 94.99 65.14
C GLU A 528 19.50 95.71 66.44
N ARG A 529 19.18 94.96 67.51
CA ARG A 529 18.91 95.53 68.83
C ARG A 529 20.12 96.25 69.42
N LYS A 530 21.31 95.63 69.37
CA LYS A 530 22.57 96.24 69.85
C LYS A 530 22.98 97.48 69.06
N LEU A 531 22.66 97.55 67.77
CA LEU A 531 22.86 98.76 66.96
C LEU A 531 21.93 99.89 67.43
N ALA A 532 20.64 99.61 67.62
CA ALA A 532 19.70 100.60 68.18
C ALA A 532 20.11 101.09 69.58
N GLU A 533 20.53 100.18 70.48
CA GLU A 533 21.08 100.53 71.80
C GLU A 533 22.30 101.47 71.68
N LYS A 534 23.18 101.25 70.69
CA LYS A 534 24.35 102.11 70.44
C LYS A 534 24.01 103.44 69.79
N ASP A 535 23.01 103.50 68.93
CA ASP A 535 22.51 104.77 68.38
C ASP A 535 21.84 105.62 69.48
N GLU A 536 21.12 105.00 70.43
CA GLU A 536 20.58 105.69 71.61
C GLU A 536 21.69 106.19 72.55
N GLU A 537 22.74 105.39 72.81
CA GLU A 537 23.93 105.84 73.55
C GLU A 537 24.60 107.04 72.86
N MET A 538 24.77 107.00 71.53
CA MET A 538 25.37 108.09 70.77
C MET A 538 24.51 109.35 70.78
N GLU A 539 23.18 109.24 70.63
CA GLU A 539 22.28 110.38 70.76
C GLU A 539 22.31 110.97 72.18
N GLN A 540 22.36 110.15 73.22
CA GLN A 540 22.48 110.63 74.59
C GLN A 540 23.85 111.30 74.85
N ALA A 541 24.92 110.79 74.25
CA ALA A 541 26.24 111.45 74.28
C ALA A 541 26.21 112.81 73.56
N LYS A 542 25.63 112.90 72.35
CA LYS A 542 25.44 114.17 71.62
C LYS A 542 24.66 115.19 72.46
N ARG A 543 23.55 114.79 73.08
CA ARG A 543 22.73 115.64 73.96
C ARG A 543 23.51 116.13 75.18
N ASN A 544 24.35 115.28 75.78
CA ASN A 544 25.20 115.67 76.89
C ASN A 544 26.32 116.63 76.46
N HIS A 545 26.97 116.41 75.32
CA HIS A 545 27.95 117.36 74.78
C HIS A 545 27.33 118.71 74.41
N LEU A 546 26.11 118.72 73.84
CA LEU A 546 25.38 119.96 73.55
C LEU A 546 25.10 120.77 74.82
N ARG A 547 24.62 120.13 75.89
CA ARG A 547 24.44 120.77 77.22
C ARG A 547 25.74 121.38 77.78
N VAL A 548 26.88 120.72 77.55
CA VAL A 548 28.19 121.25 77.95
C VAL A 548 28.54 122.49 77.11
N VAL A 549 28.30 122.48 75.80
CA VAL A 549 28.48 123.66 74.92
C VAL A 549 27.59 124.82 75.37
N ASP A 550 26.30 124.58 75.67
CA ASP A 550 25.39 125.62 76.18
C ASP A 550 25.84 126.21 77.52
N SER A 551 26.39 125.38 78.42
CA SER A 551 26.95 125.84 79.71
C SER A 551 28.23 126.66 79.54
N LEU A 552 29.08 126.30 78.58
CA LEU A 552 30.27 127.08 78.23
C LEU A 552 29.89 128.41 77.58
N GLN A 553 28.92 128.41 76.66
CA GLN A 553 28.40 129.62 76.01
C GLN A 553 27.81 130.60 77.03
N THR A 554 27.01 130.13 77.98
CA THR A 554 26.46 130.99 79.05
C THR A 554 27.53 131.51 80.01
N SER A 555 28.63 130.77 80.23
CA SER A 555 29.79 131.28 80.99
C SER A 555 30.55 132.39 80.24
N LEU A 556 30.73 132.25 78.93
CA LEU A 556 31.38 133.23 78.06
C LEU A 556 30.56 134.53 77.95
N ASP A 557 29.23 134.42 77.87
CA ASP A 557 28.31 135.56 77.90
C ASP A 557 28.38 136.31 79.23
N ALA A 558 28.58 135.60 80.35
CA ALA A 558 28.73 136.21 81.67
C ALA A 558 30.08 136.94 81.84
N GLU A 559 31.18 136.34 81.40
CA GLU A 559 32.51 136.98 81.36
C GLU A 559 32.48 138.24 80.47
N THR A 560 31.82 138.15 79.31
CA THR A 560 31.67 139.28 78.39
C THR A 560 30.90 140.44 79.02
N ARG A 561 29.90 140.17 79.88
CA ARG A 561 29.18 141.22 80.63
C ARG A 561 30.09 141.90 81.67
N SER A 562 30.78 141.13 82.52
CA SER A 562 31.64 141.70 83.57
C SER A 562 32.82 142.50 83.01
N ARG A 563 33.40 142.05 81.89
CA ARG A 563 34.42 142.80 81.12
C ARG A 563 33.90 144.15 80.63
N ASN A 564 32.65 144.22 80.17
CA ASN A 564 32.03 145.46 79.72
C ASN A 564 31.69 146.42 80.88
N GLU A 565 31.37 145.90 82.05
CA GLU A 565 31.18 146.70 83.28
C GLU A 565 32.51 147.27 83.80
N ALA A 566 33.58 146.47 83.80
CA ALA A 566 34.93 146.94 84.13
C ALA A 566 35.41 148.06 83.17
N LEU A 567 35.11 147.94 81.86
CA LEU A 567 35.39 148.98 80.87
C LEU A 567 34.59 150.28 81.09
N ARG A 568 33.35 150.19 81.59
CA ARG A 568 32.56 151.38 82.00
C ARG A 568 33.15 152.06 83.23
N LEU A 569 33.54 151.28 84.25
CA LEU A 569 34.20 151.79 85.46
C LEU A 569 35.53 152.49 85.14
N LYS A 570 36.36 151.91 84.26
CA LYS A 570 37.61 152.53 83.79
C LYS A 570 37.36 153.91 83.16
N LYS A 571 36.41 154.00 82.22
CA LYS A 571 36.06 155.28 81.56
C LYS A 571 35.54 156.35 82.52
N LYS A 572 34.89 155.95 83.62
CA LYS A 572 34.47 156.91 84.66
C LYS A 572 35.67 157.45 85.43
N MET A 573 36.55 156.57 85.91
CA MET A 573 37.80 156.95 86.60
C MET A 573 38.69 157.86 85.75
N GLU A 574 38.75 157.63 84.43
CA GLU A 574 39.47 158.49 83.47
C GLU A 574 38.84 159.89 83.34
N GLY A 575 37.52 160.03 83.50
CA GLY A 575 36.84 161.33 83.52
C GLY A 575 37.03 162.08 84.84
N ASP A 576 36.83 161.40 85.96
CA ASP A 576 36.97 161.95 87.32
C ASP A 576 38.40 162.51 87.56
N LEU A 577 39.42 161.90 86.93
CA LEU A 577 40.83 162.31 87.02
C LEU A 577 41.13 163.60 86.23
N ASN A 578 40.61 163.75 85.00
CA ASN A 578 40.78 164.96 84.20
C ASN A 578 40.18 166.21 84.88
N GLU A 579 39.09 166.05 85.63
CA GLU A 579 38.46 167.17 86.35
C GLU A 579 39.32 167.64 87.55
N MET A 580 40.00 166.71 88.24
CA MET A 580 40.98 167.03 89.28
C MET A 580 42.20 167.78 88.73
N GLU A 581 42.72 167.40 87.56
CA GLU A 581 43.83 168.10 86.90
C GLU A 581 43.48 169.56 86.56
N LEU A 582 42.24 169.81 86.09
CA LEU A 582 41.73 171.16 85.81
C LEU A 582 41.66 172.03 87.07
N GLN A 583 41.16 171.48 88.19
CA GLN A 583 41.08 172.20 89.47
C GLN A 583 42.48 172.56 90.00
N LEU A 584 43.42 171.62 89.94
CA LEU A 584 44.80 171.81 90.38
C LEU A 584 45.53 172.85 89.49
N GLY A 585 45.26 172.86 88.18
CA GLY A 585 45.72 173.89 87.25
C GLY A 585 45.16 175.29 87.54
N HIS A 586 43.94 175.40 88.08
CA HIS A 586 43.36 176.68 88.49
C HIS A 586 44.00 177.22 89.77
N ALA A 587 44.16 176.37 90.79
CA ALA A 587 44.79 176.74 92.07
C ALA A 587 46.23 177.26 91.89
N ASN A 588 47.02 176.63 91.02
CA ASN A 588 48.39 177.04 90.72
C ASN A 588 48.50 178.44 90.07
N ARG A 589 47.48 178.89 89.32
CA ARG A 589 47.47 180.26 88.76
C ARG A 589 47.26 181.32 89.84
N VAL A 590 46.29 181.11 90.73
CA VAL A 590 46.01 182.01 91.86
C VAL A 590 47.24 182.13 92.78
N ALA A 591 47.92 181.01 93.05
CA ALA A 591 49.16 181.01 93.83
C ALA A 591 50.27 181.86 93.16
N ALA A 592 50.46 181.74 91.84
CA ALA A 592 51.49 182.48 91.11
C ALA A 592 51.22 184.01 91.06
N GLU A 593 49.96 184.45 91.11
CA GLU A 593 49.60 185.87 91.13
C GLU A 593 49.80 186.49 92.52
N ALA A 594 49.42 185.80 93.59
CA ALA A 594 49.75 186.21 94.96
C ALA A 594 51.28 186.34 95.16
N GLN A 595 52.05 185.39 94.61
CA GLN A 595 53.51 185.38 94.72
C GLN A 595 54.21 186.52 93.92
N LYS A 596 53.52 187.17 92.98
CA LYS A 596 54.00 188.40 92.34
C LYS A 596 53.81 189.63 93.24
N GLN A 597 52.68 189.75 93.93
CA GLN A 597 52.38 190.91 94.77
C GLN A 597 53.33 191.01 95.99
N VAL A 598 53.69 189.86 96.58
CA VAL A 598 54.68 189.81 97.69
C VAL A 598 56.07 190.29 97.25
N LYS A 599 56.52 189.94 96.04
CA LYS A 599 57.85 190.31 95.52
C LYS A 599 58.03 191.82 95.31
N THR A 600 56.96 192.57 95.08
CA THR A 600 57.03 194.03 94.91
C THR A 600 57.17 194.77 96.25
N LEU A 601 56.68 194.20 97.35
CA LEU A 601 56.76 194.81 98.69
C LEU A 601 58.03 194.42 99.47
N GLN A 602 58.66 193.29 99.14
CA GLN A 602 59.90 192.85 99.79
C GLN A 602 61.20 193.43 99.16
N GLY A 603 61.09 194.43 98.27
CA GLY A 603 62.25 195.15 97.72
C GLY A 603 62.93 196.12 98.70
N TYR A 604 62.32 196.41 99.86
CA TYR A 604 62.75 197.49 100.77
C TYR A 604 63.67 197.08 101.92
N LEU A 605 63.91 195.78 102.17
CA LEU A 605 64.89 195.32 103.16
C LEU A 605 65.86 194.29 102.58
N LYS A 606 67.16 194.56 102.77
CA LYS A 606 68.28 193.84 102.14
C LYS A 606 69.04 193.00 103.17
N GLY A 607 68.72 191.69 103.19
CA GLY A 607 69.60 190.60 103.64
C GLY A 607 69.64 190.27 105.15
N LEU A 608 69.61 188.96 105.45
CA LEU A 608 70.60 188.26 106.30
C LEU A 608 70.39 186.71 106.27
N LEU A 609 71.50 185.97 106.24
CA LEU A 609 71.75 184.58 106.73
C LEU A 609 71.06 183.30 106.17
N HIS A 610 71.96 182.34 105.89
CA HIS A 610 71.88 180.89 105.62
C HIS A 610 71.12 179.97 106.62
N LEU A 611 70.72 178.73 106.21
CA LEU A 611 71.38 177.41 106.45
C LEU A 611 70.41 176.20 106.16
N GLU A 612 70.68 174.97 106.63
CA GLU A 612 70.38 173.66 105.97
C GLU A 612 69.45 172.65 106.74
N ASP A 613 69.22 171.47 106.13
CA ASP A 613 68.93 170.12 106.72
C ASP A 613 67.55 169.75 107.35
N LEU A 614 67.17 168.46 107.60
CA LEU A 614 67.25 167.16 106.85
C LEU A 614 66.41 166.05 107.60
N GLY A 615 66.18 164.84 107.01
CA GLY A 615 65.86 163.58 107.76
C GLY A 615 64.66 162.68 107.32
N ARG A 616 64.80 161.32 107.29
CA ARG A 616 63.73 160.32 106.92
C ARG A 616 64.07 158.80 107.15
N PHE A 617 63.08 157.89 107.02
CA PHE A 617 63.14 156.39 106.88
C PHE A 617 61.81 155.83 106.22
N PHE A 618 61.32 154.56 106.13
CA PHE A 618 61.52 153.13 106.60
C PHE A 618 60.56 152.19 105.71
N TRP A 619 60.49 150.84 105.57
CA TRP A 619 61.35 149.63 105.79
C TRP A 619 60.88 148.33 105.00
N VAL A 620 60.92 147.11 105.59
CA VAL A 620 60.78 145.70 105.06
C VAL A 620 59.30 145.14 105.09
N GLY A 621 58.78 144.05 104.45
CA GLY A 621 59.22 142.88 103.61
C GLY A 621 58.00 141.96 103.23
N PHE A 622 57.95 140.60 103.07
CA PHE A 622 58.91 139.46 103.09
C PHE A 622 58.26 138.04 102.74
N LEU A 623 58.70 137.30 101.67
CA LEU A 623 58.59 135.81 101.41
C LEU A 623 57.20 135.07 101.27
N LYS A 624 56.97 133.76 100.93
CA LYS A 624 57.51 132.64 100.04
C LYS A 624 56.51 131.42 100.09
N GLY A 625 56.49 130.29 99.33
CA GLY A 625 56.94 129.90 97.96
C GLY A 625 57.37 128.41 97.71
N LEU A 626 56.68 127.67 96.78
CA LEU A 626 57.01 126.41 96.02
C LEU A 626 56.66 124.94 96.49
N LEU A 627 56.03 124.17 95.55
CA LEU A 627 56.27 122.78 95.05
C LEU A 627 56.07 121.48 95.91
N HIS A 628 55.29 120.50 95.40
CA HIS A 628 55.41 119.00 95.29
C HIS A 628 54.03 118.41 94.84
N LEU A 629 53.72 117.17 94.36
CA LEU A 629 54.37 115.88 93.94
C LEU A 629 53.85 114.62 94.73
N GLU A 630 54.02 113.39 94.17
CA GLU A 630 53.71 112.04 94.76
C GLU A 630 52.20 111.64 94.89
N THR A 631 51.70 110.38 94.96
CA THR A 631 52.19 108.98 94.73
C THR A 631 51.03 107.94 94.57
N LEU A 632 51.38 106.68 94.20
CA LEU A 632 50.86 105.31 94.56
C LEU A 632 49.73 105.16 95.62
N GLU A 633 48.89 104.09 95.71
CA GLU A 633 48.54 102.91 94.85
C GLU A 633 46.97 102.72 94.88
N ALA A 634 46.23 101.65 95.29
CA ALA A 634 46.51 100.26 95.70
C ALA A 634 45.34 99.26 95.54
N SER A 635 45.65 97.95 95.29
CA SER A 635 44.82 96.75 95.65
C SER A 635 43.45 96.50 94.95
N ARG A 636 42.85 95.28 94.83
CA ARG A 636 43.16 93.83 95.06
C ARG A 636 41.95 92.99 94.51
N GLN A 637 41.95 91.65 94.27
CA GLN A 637 42.94 90.61 93.92
C GLN A 637 42.17 89.27 93.64
N LEU A 638 42.39 88.57 92.50
CA LEU A 638 42.27 87.09 92.22
C LEU A 638 42.28 86.88 90.68
N ARG A 639 43.16 86.13 89.98
CA ARG A 639 44.13 85.03 90.25
C ARG A 639 43.48 83.64 90.46
N ALA A 640 43.99 82.51 89.93
CA ALA A 640 45.26 82.21 89.24
C ALA A 640 45.18 80.99 88.26
N PRO A 641 46.11 80.83 87.28
CA PRO A 641 46.28 79.59 86.48
C PRO A 641 47.73 79.00 86.43
N TRP A 642 47.85 77.76 85.89
CA TRP A 642 49.05 77.01 85.39
C TRP A 642 50.05 76.27 86.34
N GLY A 643 50.42 75.04 85.93
CA GLY A 643 51.75 74.37 86.13
C GLY A 643 51.86 73.16 87.08
N TRP A 644 52.86 72.25 87.01
CA TRP A 644 53.89 71.90 85.98
C TRP A 644 54.67 70.61 86.41
N SER A 645 55.47 69.97 85.51
CA SER A 645 56.56 68.96 85.76
C SER A 645 56.17 67.50 86.14
N LYS A 646 56.87 66.39 85.76
CA LYS A 646 58.32 65.98 85.63
C LYS A 646 58.97 65.56 86.99
N VAL A 647 59.83 64.52 87.13
CA VAL A 647 60.50 63.57 86.19
C VAL A 647 61.02 62.26 86.87
N GLY A 648 61.12 61.15 86.12
CA GLY A 648 62.25 60.18 86.21
C GLY A 648 62.24 59.02 87.24
N VAL A 649 63.17 58.02 87.24
CA VAL A 649 64.21 57.55 86.26
C VAL A 649 64.59 56.08 86.58
N ARG A 650 64.67 55.14 85.60
CA ARG A 650 65.82 54.19 85.40
C ARG A 650 65.69 53.20 84.22
N GLN A 651 66.85 52.74 83.78
CA GLN A 651 67.18 51.63 82.85
C GLN A 651 68.24 50.73 83.57
N PRO A 652 68.55 49.47 83.18
CA PRO A 652 69.11 49.13 81.85
C PRO A 652 68.63 47.77 81.26
N GLN A 653 69.29 47.33 80.17
CA GLN A 653 68.94 46.15 79.35
C GLN A 653 69.35 44.79 79.92
N SER A 654 68.64 43.74 79.50
CA SER A 654 69.23 42.46 79.03
C SER A 654 68.27 41.79 78.02
N HIS A 655 68.68 40.69 77.37
CA HIS A 655 68.06 40.15 76.15
C HIS A 655 67.17 38.91 76.38
N LEU A 656 66.38 38.57 75.34
CA LEU A 656 65.85 37.23 75.02
C LEU A 656 64.89 36.57 76.04
N LEU A 657 63.58 36.66 75.77
CA LEU A 657 62.82 35.46 75.35
C LEU A 657 61.48 35.81 74.65
N GLU A 658 61.11 34.93 73.72
CA GLU A 658 59.78 34.58 73.18
C GLU A 658 58.64 35.62 73.12
N VAL A 659 58.39 36.09 71.88
CA VAL A 659 57.08 36.60 71.45
C VAL A 659 56.11 35.42 71.29
N PHE A 660 55.34 35.10 72.33
CA PHE A 660 54.33 34.03 72.27
C PHE A 660 52.98 34.40 72.92
N SER A 661 52.42 35.57 72.56
CA SER A 661 50.96 35.78 72.67
C SER A 661 50.44 36.79 71.64
N ASN A 662 49.23 36.52 71.13
CA ASN A 662 48.27 37.46 70.53
C ASN A 662 48.67 38.18 69.21
N LEU A 663 48.60 37.45 68.08
CA LEU A 663 48.36 38.03 66.74
C LEU A 663 47.31 37.19 65.97
N PRO A 664 46.26 37.81 65.39
CA PRO A 664 45.15 37.08 64.75
C PRO A 664 45.50 36.45 63.38
N GLN A 665 46.70 36.70 62.86
CA GLN A 665 47.18 36.17 61.58
C GLN A 665 47.27 34.64 61.55
N ASN A 666 47.53 33.99 62.69
CA ASN A 666 47.79 32.55 62.76
C ASN A 666 46.54 31.72 62.45
N THR A 667 45.36 32.17 62.88
CA THR A 667 44.08 31.49 62.61
C THR A 667 43.72 31.48 61.12
N SER A 668 44.06 32.56 60.40
CA SER A 668 43.86 32.64 58.95
C SER A 668 44.71 31.62 58.20
N LEU A 669 46.00 31.53 58.55
CA LEU A 669 46.93 30.57 57.95
C LEU A 669 46.56 29.10 58.26
N ILE A 670 46.04 28.82 59.46
CA ILE A 670 45.52 27.48 59.80
C ILE A 670 44.28 27.13 58.97
N ASN A 671 43.37 28.07 58.73
CA ASN A 671 42.19 27.83 57.92
C ASN A 671 42.54 27.69 56.42
N GLN A 672 43.48 28.49 55.91
CA GLN A 672 44.02 28.31 54.56
C GLN A 672 44.73 26.97 54.42
N LYS A 673 45.56 26.57 55.39
CA LYS A 673 46.21 25.26 55.41
C LYS A 673 45.18 24.12 55.34
N LYS A 674 44.15 24.14 56.20
CA LYS A 674 43.07 23.14 56.19
C LYS A 674 42.33 23.09 54.87
N LYS A 675 42.14 24.23 54.20
CA LYS A 675 41.57 24.25 52.85
C LYS A 675 42.51 23.57 51.86
N MET A 676 43.79 23.93 51.82
CA MET A 676 44.78 23.29 50.94
C MET A 676 44.94 21.79 51.20
N GLU A 677 44.79 21.32 52.45
CA GLU A 677 44.77 19.89 52.80
C GLU A 677 43.48 19.20 52.28
N GLY A 678 42.33 19.88 52.31
CA GLY A 678 41.10 19.42 51.67
C GLY A 678 41.19 19.37 50.15
N ASP A 679 41.60 20.48 49.52
CA ASP A 679 41.80 20.63 48.08
C ASP A 679 42.81 19.55 47.56
N LEU A 680 43.88 19.26 48.31
CA LEU A 680 44.81 18.14 48.02
C LEU A 680 44.14 16.77 48.10
N SER A 681 43.28 16.52 49.10
CA SER A 681 42.58 15.24 49.21
C SER A 681 41.58 15.01 48.08
N GLN A 682 40.92 16.08 47.60
CA GLN A 682 40.03 16.02 46.43
C GLN A 682 40.82 15.73 45.15
N LEU A 683 41.93 16.43 44.93
CA LEU A 683 42.84 16.17 43.80
C LEU A 683 43.43 14.75 43.83
N GLN A 684 43.64 14.15 45.00
CA GLN A 684 44.04 12.74 45.09
C GLN A 684 42.92 11.79 44.63
N THR A 685 41.68 12.00 45.08
CA THR A 685 40.54 11.19 44.58
C THR A 685 40.29 11.37 43.09
N GLU A 686 40.36 12.60 42.55
CA GLU A 686 40.21 12.87 41.12
C GLU A 686 41.29 12.16 40.28
N VAL A 687 42.53 12.08 40.77
CA VAL A 687 43.63 11.34 40.12
C VAL A 687 43.42 9.83 40.20
N GLU A 688 42.94 9.29 41.32
CA GLU A 688 42.64 7.85 41.44
C GLU A 688 41.45 7.43 40.55
N GLU A 689 40.41 8.27 40.47
CA GLU A 689 39.28 8.09 39.54
C GLU A 689 39.74 8.14 38.08
N ALA A 690 40.51 9.15 37.67
CA ALA A 690 41.05 9.25 36.30
C ALA A 690 41.96 8.07 35.92
N ILE A 691 42.77 7.55 36.86
CA ILE A 691 43.57 6.33 36.64
C ILE A 691 42.66 5.10 36.42
N GLN A 692 41.55 5.00 37.17
CA GLN A 692 40.63 3.88 37.02
C GLN A 692 39.79 3.99 35.74
N GLU A 693 39.36 5.19 35.33
CA GLU A 693 38.74 5.42 34.02
C GLU A 693 39.68 5.06 32.87
N CYS A 694 40.96 5.44 32.95
CA CYS A 694 41.98 5.09 31.97
C CYS A 694 42.11 3.56 31.80
N ARG A 695 42.15 2.81 32.91
CA ARG A 695 42.14 1.32 32.88
C ARG A 695 40.86 0.76 32.26
N ASN A 696 39.71 1.31 32.63
CA ASN A 696 38.41 0.90 32.08
C ASN A 696 38.34 1.17 30.56
N ALA A 697 38.98 2.24 30.07
CA ALA A 697 39.12 2.54 28.65
C ALA A 697 40.09 1.59 27.94
N GLU A 698 41.25 1.26 28.55
CA GLU A 698 42.17 0.25 28.01
C GLU A 698 41.52 -1.13 27.85
N GLU A 699 40.73 -1.59 28.82
CA GLU A 699 40.04 -2.88 28.69
C GLU A 699 38.97 -2.88 27.59
N LYS A 700 38.23 -1.78 27.43
CA LYS A 700 37.29 -1.60 26.31
C LYS A 700 38.02 -1.60 24.96
N ALA A 701 39.17 -0.92 24.87
CA ALA A 701 39.98 -0.90 23.66
C ALA A 701 40.54 -2.29 23.32
N LYS A 702 41.04 -3.05 24.30
CA LYS A 702 41.54 -4.42 24.11
C LYS A 702 40.45 -5.37 23.60
N LYS A 703 39.22 -5.27 24.13
CA LYS A 703 38.05 -6.03 23.63
C LYS A 703 37.69 -5.62 22.20
N ALA A 704 37.56 -4.33 21.91
CA ALA A 704 37.28 -3.86 20.55
C ALA A 704 38.33 -4.32 19.51
N ILE A 705 39.59 -4.52 19.92
CA ILE A 705 40.65 -5.07 19.07
C ILE A 705 40.47 -6.59 18.85
N THR A 706 40.11 -7.37 19.87
CA THR A 706 39.82 -8.81 19.70
C THR A 706 38.59 -9.05 18.83
N ASP A 707 37.55 -8.25 19.03
CA ASP A 707 36.26 -8.41 18.33
C ASP A 707 36.42 -8.02 16.84
N ALA A 708 37.20 -6.97 16.55
CA ALA A 708 37.58 -6.60 15.19
C ALA A 708 38.45 -7.67 14.50
N ALA A 709 39.35 -8.33 15.22
CA ALA A 709 40.15 -9.43 14.69
C ALA A 709 39.30 -10.67 14.36
N MET A 710 38.31 -11.00 15.20
CA MET A 710 37.36 -12.09 14.93
C MET A 710 36.49 -11.80 13.70
N MET A 711 35.87 -10.61 13.63
CA MET A 711 35.05 -10.21 12.47
C MET A 711 35.87 -10.19 11.16
N ALA A 712 37.16 -9.84 11.20
CA ALA A 712 38.03 -9.89 10.03
C ALA A 712 38.28 -11.33 9.54
N GLU A 713 38.36 -12.31 10.45
CA GLU A 713 38.54 -13.72 10.08
C GLU A 713 37.22 -14.37 9.62
N GLU A 714 36.08 -13.98 10.19
CA GLU A 714 34.74 -14.37 9.74
C GLU A 714 34.42 -13.82 8.35
N LEU A 715 34.66 -12.52 8.12
CA LEU A 715 34.51 -11.91 6.80
C LEU A 715 35.39 -12.61 5.75
N LYS A 716 36.60 -13.03 6.11
CA LYS A 716 37.48 -13.79 5.21
C LYS A 716 36.91 -15.17 4.88
N LYS A 717 36.43 -15.92 5.88
CA LYS A 717 35.76 -17.22 5.67
C LYS A 717 34.59 -17.07 4.70
N GLU A 718 33.78 -16.03 4.85
CA GLU A 718 32.60 -15.85 4.00
C GLU A 718 32.90 -15.25 2.61
N GLN A 719 34.05 -14.59 2.44
CA GLN A 719 34.60 -14.31 1.10
C GLN A 719 35.06 -15.61 0.41
N ASP A 720 35.70 -16.54 1.13
CA ASP A 720 36.13 -17.83 0.58
C ASP A 720 34.94 -18.76 0.21
N THR A 721 33.87 -18.79 1.02
CA THR A 721 32.63 -19.54 0.70
C THR A 721 31.89 -18.92 -0.50
N SER A 722 31.72 -17.60 -0.52
CA SER A 722 31.10 -16.88 -1.64
C SER A 722 31.87 -17.11 -2.96
N ALA A 723 33.20 -17.00 -2.92
CA ALA A 723 34.07 -17.32 -4.05
C ALA A 723 34.01 -18.79 -4.47
N HIS A 724 33.68 -19.73 -3.58
CA HIS A 724 33.39 -21.13 -3.95
C HIS A 724 32.02 -21.28 -4.63
N LEU A 725 30.98 -20.66 -4.08
CA LEU A 725 29.62 -20.69 -4.63
C LEU A 725 29.57 -20.06 -6.03
N GLU A 726 30.29 -18.96 -6.28
CA GLU A 726 30.44 -18.40 -7.63
C GLU A 726 31.02 -19.40 -8.64
N ARG A 727 32.07 -20.14 -8.25
CA ARG A 727 32.69 -21.16 -9.12
C ARG A 727 31.72 -22.31 -9.39
N MET A 728 30.98 -22.75 -8.38
CA MET A 728 29.95 -23.79 -8.55
C MET A 728 28.81 -23.31 -9.45
N LYS A 729 28.35 -22.07 -9.28
CA LYS A 729 27.34 -21.42 -10.13
C LYS A 729 27.79 -21.35 -11.59
N LYS A 730 29.01 -20.86 -11.87
CA LYS A 730 29.57 -20.77 -13.22
C LYS A 730 29.71 -22.14 -13.90
N ASN A 731 30.06 -23.18 -13.15
CA ASN A 731 30.06 -24.56 -13.66
C ASN A 731 28.64 -25.04 -14.01
N MET A 732 27.65 -24.79 -13.14
CA MET A 732 26.26 -25.16 -13.42
C MET A 732 25.67 -24.40 -14.62
N GLU A 733 25.92 -23.08 -14.71
CA GLU A 733 25.56 -22.25 -15.86
C GLU A 733 26.16 -22.79 -17.18
N GLN A 734 27.37 -23.37 -17.15
CA GLN A 734 27.95 -24.03 -18.31
C GLN A 734 27.22 -25.35 -18.64
N THR A 735 26.96 -26.21 -17.66
CA THR A 735 26.23 -27.47 -17.91
C THR A 735 24.81 -27.25 -18.44
N VAL A 736 24.13 -26.18 -18.01
CA VAL A 736 22.82 -25.81 -18.55
C VAL A 736 22.92 -25.39 -20.02
N LYS A 737 23.92 -24.60 -20.41
CA LYS A 737 24.15 -24.22 -21.81
C LYS A 737 24.45 -25.45 -22.69
N ASP A 738 25.29 -26.35 -22.21
CA ASP A 738 25.67 -27.58 -22.95
C ASP A 738 24.46 -28.53 -23.12
N LEU A 739 23.57 -28.61 -22.13
CA LEU A 739 22.32 -29.37 -22.22
C LEU A 739 21.30 -28.70 -23.14
N GLN A 740 21.20 -27.36 -23.11
CA GLN A 740 20.26 -26.62 -23.94
C GLN A 740 20.63 -26.69 -25.43
N LEU A 741 21.93 -26.60 -25.77
CA LEU A 741 22.43 -26.87 -27.13
C LEU A 741 22.04 -28.27 -27.64
N ARG A 742 22.12 -29.30 -26.79
CA ARG A 742 21.72 -30.68 -27.16
C ARG A 742 20.22 -30.82 -27.35
N LEU A 743 19.40 -30.06 -26.62
CA LEU A 743 17.95 -30.01 -26.83
C LEU A 743 17.62 -29.37 -28.19
N ASP A 744 18.22 -28.21 -28.49
CA ASP A 744 18.05 -27.52 -29.77
C ASP A 744 18.47 -28.42 -30.95
N GLU A 745 19.59 -29.15 -30.84
CA GLU A 745 20.03 -30.12 -31.84
C GLU A 745 19.02 -31.27 -32.03
N ALA A 746 18.48 -31.82 -30.95
CA ALA A 746 17.49 -32.90 -30.99
C ALA A 746 16.16 -32.46 -31.63
N GLU A 747 15.64 -31.28 -31.25
CA GLU A 747 14.44 -30.70 -31.86
C GLU A 747 14.64 -30.44 -33.36
N GLN A 748 15.79 -29.88 -33.75
CA GLN A 748 16.12 -29.63 -35.14
C GLN A 748 16.21 -30.92 -35.97
N LEU A 749 16.68 -32.03 -35.39
CA LEU A 749 16.69 -33.34 -36.05
C LEU A 749 15.28 -33.92 -36.18
N ALA A 750 14.46 -33.85 -35.13
CA ALA A 750 13.06 -34.29 -35.15
C ALA A 750 12.24 -33.55 -36.21
N LEU A 751 12.33 -32.22 -36.26
CA LEU A 751 11.65 -31.37 -37.24
C LEU A 751 12.06 -31.67 -38.70
N LYS A 752 13.34 -32.00 -38.93
CA LYS A 752 13.86 -32.38 -40.26
C LYS A 752 13.46 -33.80 -40.65
N GLY A 753 13.30 -34.71 -39.69
CA GLY A 753 12.79 -36.06 -39.89
C GLY A 753 11.30 -36.06 -40.25
N GLY A 754 10.46 -35.44 -39.40
CA GLY A 754 9.00 -35.41 -39.55
C GLY A 754 8.56 -34.81 -40.89
N LYS A 755 9.14 -33.67 -41.31
CA LYS A 755 8.82 -33.04 -42.60
C LYS A 755 9.07 -33.95 -43.81
N LYS A 756 10.12 -34.79 -43.77
CA LYS A 756 10.42 -35.75 -44.85
C LYS A 756 9.48 -36.96 -44.85
N GLN A 757 8.86 -37.31 -43.73
CA GLN A 757 7.84 -38.36 -43.66
C GLN A 757 6.48 -37.82 -44.11
N LEU A 758 6.09 -36.62 -43.65
CA LEU A 758 4.88 -35.91 -44.10
C LEU A 758 4.84 -35.78 -45.62
N GLN A 759 5.90 -35.25 -46.25
CA GLN A 759 5.95 -35.10 -47.71
C GLN A 759 5.77 -36.43 -48.47
N LYS A 760 6.27 -37.57 -47.93
CA LYS A 760 6.07 -38.89 -48.54
C LYS A 760 4.62 -39.37 -48.43
N LEU A 761 3.98 -39.13 -47.29
CA LEU A 761 2.55 -39.43 -47.10
C LEU A 761 1.68 -38.54 -48.00
N GLU A 762 1.98 -37.25 -48.09
CA GLU A 762 1.31 -36.30 -49.00
C GLU A 762 1.42 -36.71 -50.48
N THR A 763 2.59 -37.15 -50.95
CA THR A 763 2.73 -37.68 -52.31
C THR A 763 1.90 -38.96 -52.50
N ARG A 764 1.87 -39.84 -51.49
CA ARG A 764 1.15 -41.12 -51.60
C ARG A 764 -0.36 -40.96 -51.56
N VAL A 765 -0.88 -39.96 -50.84
CA VAL A 765 -2.29 -39.56 -50.89
C VAL A 765 -2.66 -39.09 -52.30
N LYS A 766 -1.88 -38.16 -52.89
CA LYS A 766 -2.14 -37.63 -54.24
C LYS A 766 -2.12 -38.68 -55.34
N GLU A 767 -1.22 -39.68 -55.24
CA GLU A 767 -1.21 -40.84 -56.15
C GLU A 767 -2.52 -41.65 -56.07
N LEU A 768 -3.06 -41.84 -54.86
CA LEU A 768 -4.26 -42.65 -54.63
C LEU A 768 -5.56 -41.89 -54.92
N GLU A 769 -5.57 -40.57 -54.75
CA GLU A 769 -6.63 -39.69 -55.24
C GLU A 769 -6.73 -39.78 -56.78
N ALA A 770 -5.60 -39.77 -57.47
CA ALA A 770 -5.55 -39.96 -58.93
C ALA A 770 -5.97 -41.38 -59.37
N GLU A 771 -5.57 -42.44 -58.65
CA GLU A 771 -6.09 -43.81 -58.89
C GLU A 771 -7.62 -43.87 -58.71
N LEU A 772 -8.17 -43.23 -57.67
CA LEU A 772 -9.60 -43.20 -57.39
C LEU A 772 -10.39 -42.44 -58.46
N GLU A 773 -9.91 -41.28 -58.90
CA GLU A 773 -10.50 -40.55 -60.02
C GLU A 773 -10.52 -41.38 -61.32
N ALA A 774 -9.45 -42.13 -61.59
CA ALA A 774 -9.37 -42.98 -62.78
C ALA A 774 -10.41 -44.13 -62.75
N GLU A 775 -10.58 -44.78 -61.59
CA GLU A 775 -11.61 -45.81 -61.42
C GLU A 775 -13.04 -45.23 -61.45
N GLN A 776 -13.28 -44.04 -60.88
CA GLN A 776 -14.57 -43.36 -60.99
C GLN A 776 -14.92 -43.03 -62.45
N LYS A 777 -13.95 -42.59 -63.26
CA LYS A 777 -14.13 -42.33 -64.70
C LYS A 777 -14.45 -43.63 -65.46
N ARG A 778 -13.71 -44.71 -65.23
CA ARG A 778 -13.97 -46.05 -65.80
C ARG A 778 -15.35 -46.61 -65.42
N HIS A 779 -15.78 -46.41 -64.17
CA HIS A 779 -17.10 -46.82 -63.71
C HIS A 779 -18.21 -46.00 -64.40
N ALA A 780 -18.05 -44.68 -64.49
CA ALA A 780 -19.00 -43.82 -65.20
C ALA A 780 -19.11 -44.16 -66.70
N GLU A 781 -18.02 -44.59 -67.34
CA GLU A 781 -18.02 -45.11 -68.71
C GLU A 781 -18.70 -46.48 -68.82
N SER A 782 -18.45 -47.39 -67.88
CA SER A 782 -19.11 -48.70 -67.80
C SER A 782 -20.63 -48.58 -67.65
N VAL A 783 -21.11 -47.66 -66.79
CA VAL A 783 -22.54 -47.34 -66.64
C VAL A 783 -23.11 -46.72 -67.92
N LYS A 784 -22.35 -45.88 -68.64
CA LYS A 784 -22.76 -45.31 -69.95
C LYS A 784 -22.82 -46.37 -71.06
N GLY A 785 -21.95 -47.38 -71.02
CA GLY A 785 -22.01 -48.56 -71.89
C GLY A 785 -23.29 -49.36 -71.63
N LEU A 786 -23.47 -49.80 -70.39
CA LEU A 786 -24.59 -50.64 -69.98
C LEU A 786 -25.96 -50.00 -70.30
N ARG A 787 -26.10 -48.68 -70.10
CA ARG A 787 -27.29 -47.89 -70.51
C ARG A 787 -27.49 -47.73 -72.03
N LYS A 788 -26.53 -48.11 -72.88
CA LYS A 788 -26.67 -48.25 -74.33
C LYS A 788 -27.01 -49.69 -74.71
N ALA A 789 -26.38 -50.69 -74.10
CA ALA A 789 -26.71 -52.10 -74.29
C ALA A 789 -28.15 -52.42 -73.86
N GLU A 790 -28.62 -51.86 -72.73
CA GLU A 790 -30.03 -51.94 -72.31
C GLU A 790 -31.00 -51.34 -73.33
N ARG A 791 -30.62 -50.23 -73.98
CA ARG A 791 -31.45 -49.59 -75.01
C ARG A 791 -31.53 -50.46 -76.25
N ARG A 792 -30.40 -50.97 -76.75
CA ARG A 792 -30.36 -51.95 -77.84
C ARG A 792 -31.15 -53.22 -77.51
N GLY A 793 -31.05 -53.72 -76.28
CA GLY A 793 -31.82 -54.88 -75.81
C GLY A 793 -33.32 -54.62 -75.82
N LYS A 794 -33.76 -53.43 -75.38
CA LYS A 794 -35.17 -53.00 -75.44
C LYS A 794 -35.66 -52.81 -76.87
N GLU A 795 -34.86 -52.19 -77.75
CA GLU A 795 -35.14 -52.04 -79.18
C GLU A 795 -35.28 -53.40 -79.89
N LEU A 796 -34.34 -54.34 -79.67
CA LEU A 796 -34.40 -55.70 -80.19
C LEU A 796 -35.60 -56.49 -79.66
N THR A 797 -35.96 -56.31 -78.39
CA THR A 797 -37.15 -56.94 -77.79
C THR A 797 -38.43 -56.36 -78.38
N TYR A 798 -38.46 -55.07 -78.71
CA TYR A 798 -39.58 -54.44 -79.41
C TYR A 798 -39.71 -54.94 -80.86
N GLN A 799 -38.58 -55.18 -81.55
CA GLN A 799 -38.58 -55.80 -82.88
C GLN A 799 -39.09 -57.25 -82.86
N VAL A 800 -38.73 -58.05 -81.84
CA VAL A 800 -39.26 -59.40 -81.66
C VAL A 800 -40.76 -59.37 -81.31
N GLY A 801 -41.19 -58.50 -80.40
CA GLY A 801 -42.61 -58.31 -80.06
C GLY A 801 -43.45 -57.85 -81.26
N GLY A 802 -42.88 -57.03 -82.15
CA GLY A 802 -43.53 -56.57 -83.39
C GLY A 802 -43.85 -57.68 -84.40
N GLN A 803 -43.18 -58.84 -84.33
CA GLN A 803 -43.47 -59.98 -85.20
C GLN A 803 -44.60 -60.88 -84.66
N GLY A 804 -45.05 -60.69 -83.42
CA GLY A 804 -46.10 -61.50 -82.78
C GLY A 804 -47.54 -61.29 -83.29
N LYS A 805 -47.74 -60.56 -84.40
CA LYS A 805 -49.08 -60.25 -84.96
C LYS A 805 -49.18 -60.40 -86.49
N CYS A 806 -48.55 -61.42 -87.07
CA CYS A 806 -48.85 -61.86 -88.44
C CYS A 806 -48.85 -63.39 -88.56
N GLY A 807 -49.93 -63.94 -89.11
CA GLY A 807 -49.97 -65.22 -89.84
C GLY A 807 -49.71 -66.51 -89.04
N ALA A 808 -50.76 -67.28 -88.81
CA ALA A 808 -50.61 -68.73 -88.74
C ALA A 808 -50.38 -69.29 -90.16
N GLY A 809 -49.49 -70.28 -90.31
CA GLY A 809 -49.33 -71.07 -91.54
C GLY A 809 -48.17 -70.68 -92.47
N ALA A 810 -46.95 -71.10 -92.11
CA ALA A 810 -45.89 -71.45 -93.06
C ALA A 810 -44.72 -72.16 -92.33
N GLU A 811 -44.56 -73.48 -92.53
CA GLU A 811 -43.30 -74.14 -92.22
C GLU A 811 -42.29 -73.85 -93.34
N GLY A 812 -41.17 -73.17 -93.03
CA GLY A 812 -40.15 -72.90 -94.06
C GLY A 812 -39.09 -71.83 -93.74
N ALA A 813 -37.86 -72.29 -93.52
CA ALA A 813 -36.62 -71.63 -94.00
C ALA A 813 -36.27 -70.17 -93.59
N TRP A 814 -36.68 -69.66 -92.42
CA TRP A 814 -36.15 -68.38 -91.88
C TRP A 814 -35.48 -68.44 -90.48
N GLY A 815 -35.26 -69.65 -89.95
CA GLY A 815 -34.52 -69.86 -88.70
C GLY A 815 -33.02 -69.60 -88.84
N GLY A 816 -32.55 -68.36 -88.62
CA GLY A 816 -31.11 -68.09 -88.55
C GLY A 816 -30.63 -66.64 -88.36
N ARG A 817 -31.42 -65.62 -88.72
CA ARG A 817 -30.98 -64.20 -88.61
C ARG A 817 -31.49 -63.49 -87.35
N GLY A 818 -32.80 -63.49 -87.09
CA GLY A 818 -33.38 -62.81 -85.92
C GLY A 818 -32.89 -63.34 -84.57
N THR A 819 -32.91 -64.66 -84.38
CA THR A 819 -32.46 -65.33 -83.15
C THR A 819 -30.95 -65.25 -82.90
N CYS A 820 -30.14 -64.98 -83.94
CA CYS A 820 -28.71 -64.69 -83.81
C CYS A 820 -28.47 -63.22 -83.41
N GLY A 821 -29.29 -62.28 -83.91
CA GLY A 821 -29.27 -60.89 -83.45
C GLY A 821 -29.63 -60.76 -81.97
N TRP A 822 -30.72 -61.40 -81.54
CA TRP A 822 -31.16 -61.35 -80.14
C TRP A 822 -30.16 -62.03 -79.20
N ARG A 823 -29.64 -63.22 -79.54
CA ARG A 823 -28.58 -63.88 -78.75
C ARG A 823 -27.28 -63.06 -78.69
N ARG A 824 -26.90 -62.36 -79.77
CA ARG A 824 -25.73 -61.45 -79.75
C ARG A 824 -25.97 -60.24 -78.85
N GLY A 825 -27.17 -59.66 -78.88
CA GLY A 825 -27.56 -58.56 -77.99
C GLY A 825 -27.57 -58.96 -76.50
N VAL A 826 -28.07 -60.17 -76.17
CA VAL A 826 -28.00 -60.73 -74.81
C VAL A 826 -26.55 -60.98 -74.40
N ALA A 827 -25.71 -61.57 -75.27
CA ALA A 827 -24.30 -61.78 -74.98
C ALA A 827 -23.51 -60.46 -74.81
N GLU A 828 -23.82 -59.41 -75.57
CA GLU A 828 -23.27 -58.06 -75.36
C GLU A 828 -23.70 -57.49 -74.00
N LEU A 829 -24.98 -57.66 -73.61
CA LEU A 829 -25.50 -57.25 -72.30
C LEU A 829 -24.83 -58.00 -71.14
N GLU A 830 -24.69 -59.32 -71.22
CA GLU A 830 -23.97 -60.12 -70.21
C GLU A 830 -22.48 -59.73 -70.12
N ALA A 831 -21.84 -59.45 -71.25
CA ALA A 831 -20.44 -59.01 -71.29
C ALA A 831 -20.24 -57.58 -70.75
N GLU A 832 -21.24 -56.69 -70.84
CA GLU A 832 -21.20 -55.39 -70.17
C GLU A 832 -21.60 -55.47 -68.69
N GLN A 833 -22.55 -56.32 -68.30
CA GLN A 833 -22.85 -56.59 -66.89
C GLN A 833 -21.64 -57.18 -66.15
N LYS A 834 -20.89 -58.11 -66.77
CA LYS A 834 -19.63 -58.63 -66.20
C LYS A 834 -18.58 -57.53 -66.03
N ARG A 835 -18.33 -56.71 -67.05
CA ARG A 835 -17.38 -55.57 -66.95
C ARG A 835 -17.81 -54.52 -65.92
N HIS A 836 -19.11 -54.25 -65.80
CA HIS A 836 -19.66 -53.39 -64.75
C HIS A 836 -19.44 -53.98 -63.34
N ALA A 837 -19.69 -55.28 -63.15
CA ALA A 837 -19.43 -55.97 -61.89
C ALA A 837 -17.93 -56.00 -61.52
N GLU A 838 -17.03 -56.06 -62.50
CA GLU A 838 -15.58 -55.94 -62.31
C GLU A 838 -15.17 -54.51 -61.90
N SER A 839 -15.71 -53.47 -62.55
CA SER A 839 -15.46 -52.08 -62.14
C SER A 839 -15.99 -51.76 -60.73
N VAL A 840 -17.16 -52.30 -60.35
CA VAL A 840 -17.68 -52.19 -58.98
C VAL A 840 -16.79 -52.93 -57.97
N LYS A 841 -16.18 -54.07 -58.34
CA LYS A 841 -15.16 -54.74 -57.52
C LYS A 841 -13.87 -53.92 -57.42
N GLY A 842 -13.50 -53.20 -58.48
CA GLY A 842 -12.38 -52.23 -58.51
C GLY A 842 -12.55 -51.13 -57.47
N LEU A 843 -13.66 -50.39 -57.53
CA LEU A 843 -14.01 -49.35 -56.55
C LEU A 843 -14.02 -49.89 -55.11
N ARG A 844 -14.70 -51.03 -54.85
CA ARG A 844 -14.71 -51.68 -53.52
C ARG A 844 -13.34 -52.23 -53.04
N LYS A 845 -12.31 -52.19 -53.89
CA LYS A 845 -10.90 -52.50 -53.55
C LYS A 845 -10.05 -51.23 -53.41
N ALA A 846 -10.44 -50.12 -54.04
CA ALA A 846 -9.86 -48.79 -53.80
C ALA A 846 -10.32 -48.24 -52.44
N GLU A 847 -11.63 -48.28 -52.15
CA GLU A 847 -12.20 -47.85 -50.86
C GLU A 847 -11.57 -48.55 -49.65
N ARG A 848 -11.30 -49.86 -49.77
CA ARG A 848 -10.63 -50.63 -48.70
C ARG A 848 -9.19 -50.20 -48.47
N ARG A 849 -8.41 -49.97 -49.54
CA ARG A 849 -7.04 -49.42 -49.42
C ARG A 849 -7.02 -48.02 -48.79
N GLY A 850 -8.03 -47.18 -49.08
CA GLY A 850 -8.19 -45.89 -48.41
C GLY A 850 -8.47 -46.00 -46.90
N LYS A 851 -9.26 -47.01 -46.49
CA LYS A 851 -9.53 -47.31 -45.07
C LYS A 851 -8.33 -47.91 -44.34
N GLU A 852 -7.50 -48.70 -45.01
CA GLU A 852 -6.24 -49.23 -44.46
C GLU A 852 -5.19 -48.12 -44.24
N LEU A 853 -5.10 -47.15 -45.16
CA LEU A 853 -4.16 -46.02 -45.03
C LEU A 853 -4.56 -45.00 -43.97
N THR A 854 -5.85 -44.74 -43.76
CA THR A 854 -6.31 -43.91 -42.63
C THR A 854 -5.95 -44.57 -41.28
N TYR A 855 -5.96 -45.90 -41.21
CA TYR A 855 -5.42 -46.63 -40.05
C TYR A 855 -3.89 -46.48 -39.90
N GLN A 856 -3.11 -46.55 -40.99
CA GLN A 856 -1.64 -46.38 -40.90
C GLN A 856 -1.21 -44.96 -40.50
N VAL A 857 -1.86 -43.92 -41.04
CA VAL A 857 -1.58 -42.52 -40.67
C VAL A 857 -1.95 -42.27 -39.20
N GLY A 858 -3.11 -42.76 -38.75
CA GLY A 858 -3.50 -42.72 -37.33
C GLY A 858 -2.57 -43.52 -36.41
N GLY A 859 -1.95 -44.58 -36.91
CA GLY A 859 -0.93 -45.36 -36.18
C GLY A 859 0.39 -44.63 -36.02
N GLN A 860 0.92 -44.01 -37.09
CA GLN A 860 2.20 -43.29 -37.01
C GLN A 860 2.13 -42.05 -36.12
N GLY A 861 0.97 -41.38 -36.05
CA GLY A 861 0.73 -40.29 -35.09
C GLY A 861 0.92 -40.70 -33.61
N LYS A 862 0.73 -41.98 -33.27
CA LYS A 862 0.98 -42.49 -31.90
C LYS A 862 2.43 -42.89 -31.64
N CYS A 863 3.22 -43.19 -32.67
CA CYS A 863 4.64 -43.53 -32.50
C CYS A 863 5.50 -42.31 -32.15
N GLY A 864 5.08 -41.09 -32.54
CA GLY A 864 5.78 -39.85 -32.17
C GLY A 864 5.80 -39.58 -30.66
N ALA A 865 4.71 -39.91 -29.95
CA ALA A 865 4.59 -39.77 -28.50
C ALA A 865 5.32 -40.88 -27.71
N GLY A 866 5.86 -41.90 -28.38
CA GLY A 866 6.51 -43.05 -27.73
C GLY A 866 7.92 -42.77 -27.19
N ALA A 867 8.50 -41.60 -27.47
CA ALA A 867 9.89 -41.27 -27.14
C ALA A 867 10.06 -40.41 -25.86
N GLU A 868 8.99 -39.82 -25.33
CA GLU A 868 9.06 -38.92 -24.16
C GLU A 868 9.00 -39.67 -22.81
N GLY A 869 8.55 -40.94 -22.82
CA GLY A 869 8.32 -41.76 -21.62
C GLY A 869 9.56 -42.30 -20.91
N ALA A 870 10.67 -41.55 -20.86
CA ALA A 870 11.97 -42.05 -20.36
C ALA A 870 12.77 -41.10 -19.44
N TRP A 871 12.29 -39.88 -19.13
CA TRP A 871 12.99 -38.95 -18.22
C TRP A 871 12.06 -38.35 -17.16
N GLY A 872 11.74 -39.14 -16.12
CA GLY A 872 10.97 -38.69 -14.96
C GLY A 872 11.78 -37.83 -13.99
N GLY A 873 11.86 -36.52 -14.23
CA GLY A 873 12.47 -35.54 -13.32
C GLY A 873 11.50 -34.39 -13.02
N ARG A 874 11.29 -34.05 -11.73
CA ARG A 874 10.38 -32.96 -11.33
C ARG A 874 11.03 -31.60 -11.58
N GLY A 875 10.45 -30.79 -12.45
CA GLY A 875 10.89 -29.41 -12.70
C GLY A 875 9.74 -28.53 -13.22
N THR A 876 9.27 -27.59 -12.40
CA THR A 876 8.18 -26.66 -12.76
C THR A 876 8.71 -25.48 -13.57
N CYS A 877 8.75 -25.62 -14.90
CA CYS A 877 9.20 -24.55 -15.80
C CYS A 877 8.03 -23.67 -16.30
N GLY A 878 7.79 -22.54 -15.62
CA GLY A 878 6.87 -21.51 -16.10
C GLY A 878 7.43 -20.78 -17.32
N TRP A 879 6.80 -20.92 -18.48
CA TRP A 879 7.23 -20.27 -19.72
C TRP A 879 6.87 -18.77 -19.75
N ARG A 880 7.87 -17.90 -19.68
CA ARG A 880 7.72 -16.51 -20.13
C ARG A 880 7.60 -16.47 -21.65
N ARG A 881 6.63 -15.72 -22.17
CA ARG A 881 6.70 -15.15 -23.53
C ARG A 881 6.44 -13.65 -23.43
N GLY A 882 7.31 -12.87 -24.05
CA GLY A 882 7.22 -11.41 -24.09
C GLY A 882 8.29 -10.82 -25.00
N VAL A 883 8.01 -10.83 -26.31
CA VAL A 883 8.58 -9.95 -27.35
C VAL A 883 7.51 -9.84 -28.44
N ALA A 884 7.31 -8.62 -28.97
CA ALA A 884 6.20 -8.16 -29.83
C ALA A 884 4.91 -7.83 -29.05
#